data_AF-A0A7Y6RF81-F1
#
_entry.id   AF-A0A7Y6RF81-F1
#
_cell.length_a   1.000
_cell.length_b   1.000
_cell.length_c   1.000
_cell.angle_alpha   90.00
_cell.angle_beta   90.00
_cell.angle_gamma   90.00
#
_symmetry.space_group_name_H-M   'P 1'
#
loop_
_entity.id
_entity.type
_entity.pdbx_description
1 polymer ?
#
loop_
_entity_poly.entity_id
_entity_poly.type
_entity_poly.pdbx_seq_one_letter_code
_entity_poly.pdbx_strand_id
1 'polypeptide(L)'
;METDQVTSSQEDSKLNGLLSKFDDAVRLLNQAPAFSKPAKLPRVMDTARRILLQDGGCKALESRAQAFEDAGVFLGSDWETPQYLVPTLTTFSLKSADANVVVIESLSELRLLSVAKGDFVHPLVSAEHAHHYLTQVMAINLWLLFLPPSEAERETQGRLATIPRQLFQHLADRIGYEHIVDQLIDEIWRILKQRPIQVDSIKQMITQIALCQANPAIDLGASGQGADRLVSSLYGPTQACREDPGVDVYRNRLEHMDQAALQAESTGFARAMHDTGLVSPYHAVLLRHLLEEGDHLLSEALGLSSTGRDCLLCYRELVQALIRGGVYPASSQAVYGLALMLERGILYQPPVAPAMWRQLNLPLSEWAQSRLTIAYGDTVSPRARLIEGVLCMLGLPLGVGQGNNPTCQSARALSMWAYNDPDYLLQMVAWAARDDEIIMHFEGQAISSMESLSGVATELPMDLDPVSLIVVPHLDRIYAEMGRRCIGREGDPHRWVNPEFHGWWSGRGFRINVDVATGQLSDVDDFVRHFYASYHPYYNGNQPLIHPQPAGIAVTDSAARFIGWHAITILRASLDPSDVMRVYFYNPNNDSGQDWGDGVIVSTSGNGERFGEASLPFERFASRLYIYHFDPLEHGETVSVTSDELDSVKYYLHRSWGASRLPPTELQADQGPNAPPDVE
;
A
#
# COMPACT_ATOMS: atom_id res chain seq x y z
N MET A 1 -48.21 18.37 -4.63
CA MET A 1 -48.74 17.28 -3.77
C MET A 1 -49.32 16.12 -4.57
N GLU A 2 -50.11 16.33 -5.63
CA GLU A 2 -50.59 15.20 -6.47
C GLU A 2 -49.53 14.62 -7.43
N THR A 3 -48.59 15.43 -7.92
CA THR A 3 -47.52 14.95 -8.83
C THR A 3 -46.47 14.07 -8.13
N ASP A 4 -46.11 14.35 -6.87
CA ASP A 4 -45.13 13.55 -6.10
C ASP A 4 -45.70 12.21 -5.62
N GLN A 5 -47.02 12.12 -5.39
CA GLN A 5 -47.68 10.86 -4.99
C GLN A 5 -47.82 9.88 -6.15
N VAL A 6 -47.98 10.38 -7.38
CA VAL A 6 -48.13 9.53 -8.58
C VAL A 6 -46.78 8.93 -9.00
N THR A 7 -45.68 9.68 -8.93
CA THR A 7 -44.32 9.16 -9.20
C THR A 7 -43.88 8.11 -8.17
N SER A 8 -44.08 8.36 -6.87
CA SER A 8 -43.80 7.39 -5.80
C SER A 8 -44.55 6.06 -6.01
N SER A 9 -45.84 6.12 -6.37
CA SER A 9 -46.65 4.90 -6.56
C SER A 9 -46.21 4.03 -7.75
N GLN A 10 -45.66 4.63 -8.81
CA GLN A 10 -45.16 3.91 -9.99
C GLN A 10 -43.77 3.29 -9.75
N GLU A 11 -42.90 3.98 -8.99
CA GLU A 11 -41.59 3.49 -8.60
C GLU A 11 -41.70 2.29 -7.65
N ASP A 12 -42.61 2.36 -6.67
CA ASP A 12 -42.93 1.24 -5.78
C ASP A 12 -43.46 0.02 -6.55
N SER A 13 -44.34 0.23 -7.54
CA SER A 13 -44.85 -0.87 -8.38
C SER A 13 -43.76 -1.54 -9.21
N LYS A 14 -42.75 -0.78 -9.65
CA LYS A 14 -41.63 -1.28 -10.47
C LYS A 14 -40.63 -2.07 -9.62
N LEU A 15 -40.28 -1.57 -8.44
CA LEU A 15 -39.40 -2.28 -7.50
C LEU A 15 -40.03 -3.62 -7.09
N ASN A 16 -41.31 -3.62 -6.72
CA ASN A 16 -42.03 -4.85 -6.34
C ASN A 16 -42.02 -5.91 -7.47
N GLY A 17 -42.19 -5.49 -8.73
CA GLY A 17 -42.09 -6.39 -9.88
C GLY A 17 -40.68 -6.95 -10.12
N LEU A 18 -39.63 -6.20 -9.78
CA LEU A 18 -38.25 -6.68 -9.82
C LEU A 18 -37.94 -7.65 -8.69
N LEU A 19 -38.44 -7.37 -7.47
CA LEU A 19 -38.26 -8.23 -6.31
C LEU A 19 -38.88 -9.60 -6.53
N SER A 20 -40.11 -9.68 -7.07
CA SER A 20 -40.72 -10.97 -7.42
C SER A 20 -39.88 -11.78 -8.42
N LYS A 21 -39.25 -11.12 -9.41
CA LYS A 21 -38.36 -11.79 -10.38
C LYS A 21 -37.05 -12.25 -9.75
N PHE A 22 -36.53 -11.49 -8.80
CA PHE A 22 -35.33 -11.83 -8.04
C PHE A 22 -35.59 -13.04 -7.14
N ASP A 23 -36.69 -13.02 -6.37
CA ASP A 23 -37.10 -14.13 -5.51
C ASP A 23 -37.30 -15.43 -6.32
N ASP A 24 -37.89 -15.32 -7.52
CA ASP A 24 -37.99 -16.43 -8.46
C ASP A 24 -36.62 -16.93 -8.95
N ALA A 25 -35.68 -16.02 -9.25
CA ALA A 25 -34.35 -16.37 -9.71
C ALA A 25 -33.54 -17.07 -8.60
N VAL A 26 -33.58 -16.54 -7.38
CA VAL A 26 -32.94 -17.12 -6.19
C VAL A 26 -33.52 -18.51 -5.88
N ARG A 27 -34.84 -18.67 -5.95
CA ARG A 27 -35.50 -19.97 -5.79
C ARG A 27 -35.04 -21.00 -6.84
N LEU A 28 -34.93 -20.60 -8.10
CA LEU A 28 -34.43 -21.47 -9.18
C LEU A 28 -32.95 -21.82 -9.00
N LEU A 29 -32.13 -20.90 -8.49
CA LEU A 29 -30.73 -21.15 -8.17
C LEU A 29 -30.60 -22.14 -7.00
N ASN A 30 -31.40 -21.96 -5.95
CA ASN A 30 -31.41 -22.84 -4.78
C ASN A 30 -31.82 -24.28 -5.13
N GLN A 31 -32.81 -24.45 -6.01
CA GLN A 31 -33.28 -25.76 -6.47
C GLN A 31 -32.34 -26.45 -7.48
N ALA A 32 -31.37 -25.72 -8.05
CA ALA A 32 -30.47 -26.28 -9.04
C ALA A 32 -29.36 -27.13 -8.37
N PRO A 33 -29.02 -28.30 -8.93
CA PRO A 33 -27.81 -29.04 -8.53
C PRO A 33 -26.55 -28.18 -8.68
N ALA A 34 -25.53 -28.43 -7.86
CA ALA A 34 -24.30 -27.62 -7.81
C ALA A 34 -23.69 -27.35 -9.20
N PHE A 35 -23.58 -28.38 -10.05
CA PHE A 35 -23.02 -28.25 -11.41
C PHE A 35 -23.87 -27.38 -12.36
N SER A 36 -25.15 -27.14 -12.06
CA SER A 36 -26.09 -26.34 -12.86
C SER A 36 -26.25 -24.90 -12.35
N LYS A 37 -25.77 -24.59 -11.13
CA LYS A 37 -25.86 -23.25 -10.53
C LYS A 37 -25.18 -22.15 -11.38
N PRO A 38 -23.99 -22.38 -11.99
CA PRO A 38 -23.36 -21.36 -12.83
C PRO A 38 -24.26 -20.87 -13.98
N ALA A 39 -25.09 -21.74 -14.55
CA ALA A 39 -26.02 -21.38 -15.63
C ALA A 39 -27.24 -20.57 -15.15
N LYS A 40 -27.52 -20.53 -13.84
CA LYS A 40 -28.66 -19.81 -13.25
C LYS A 40 -28.25 -18.49 -12.60
N LEU A 41 -27.00 -18.38 -12.16
CA LEU A 41 -26.44 -17.19 -11.51
C LEU A 41 -26.60 -15.89 -12.32
N PRO A 42 -26.38 -15.84 -13.65
CA PRO A 42 -26.52 -14.59 -14.42
C PRO A 42 -27.89 -13.93 -14.30
N ARG A 43 -28.96 -14.74 -14.14
CA ARG A 43 -30.32 -14.21 -13.94
C ARG A 43 -30.46 -13.50 -12.60
N VAL A 44 -29.88 -14.06 -11.53
CA VAL A 44 -29.87 -13.44 -10.20
C VAL A 44 -29.11 -12.12 -10.26
N MET A 45 -27.90 -12.13 -10.83
CA MET A 45 -27.04 -10.95 -10.98
C MET A 45 -27.71 -9.81 -11.76
N ASP A 46 -28.34 -10.11 -12.91
CA ASP A 46 -29.06 -9.09 -13.68
C ASP A 46 -30.23 -8.49 -12.92
N THR A 47 -31.02 -9.32 -12.22
CA THR A 47 -32.14 -8.82 -11.42
C THR A 47 -31.69 -8.01 -10.21
N ALA A 48 -30.63 -8.44 -9.51
CA ALA A 48 -30.03 -7.69 -8.40
C ALA A 48 -29.52 -6.32 -8.86
N ARG A 49 -28.78 -6.27 -9.98
CA ARG A 49 -28.31 -5.02 -10.60
C ARG A 49 -29.43 -4.01 -10.80
N ARG A 50 -30.56 -4.48 -11.34
CA ARG A 50 -31.72 -3.63 -11.62
C ARG A 50 -32.41 -3.16 -10.35
N ILE A 51 -32.42 -3.98 -9.30
CA ILE A 51 -32.95 -3.59 -7.98
C ILE A 51 -32.04 -2.55 -7.32
N LEU A 52 -30.72 -2.76 -7.34
CA LEU A 52 -29.74 -1.84 -6.76
C LEU A 52 -29.84 -0.43 -7.34
N LEU A 53 -30.21 -0.29 -8.61
CA LEU A 53 -30.44 1.00 -9.29
C LEU A 53 -31.77 1.68 -8.94
N GLN A 54 -32.63 1.09 -8.09
CA GLN A 54 -33.88 1.70 -7.64
C GLN A 54 -33.75 2.20 -6.21
N ASP A 55 -34.49 3.27 -5.88
CA ASP A 55 -34.60 3.75 -4.51
C ASP A 55 -35.21 2.66 -3.62
N GLY A 56 -34.64 2.48 -2.42
CA GLY A 56 -35.00 1.38 -1.52
C GLY A 56 -34.50 -0.01 -1.94
N GLY A 57 -33.80 -0.14 -3.07
CA GLY A 57 -33.28 -1.42 -3.58
C GLY A 57 -32.31 -2.12 -2.63
N CYS A 58 -31.36 -1.37 -2.04
CA CYS A 58 -30.39 -1.90 -1.07
C CYS A 58 -31.09 -2.52 0.15
N LYS A 59 -32.03 -1.79 0.77
CA LYS A 59 -32.85 -2.29 1.88
C LYS A 59 -33.62 -3.56 1.51
N ALA A 60 -34.19 -3.61 0.31
CA ALA A 60 -34.97 -4.75 -0.13
C ALA A 60 -34.10 -6.01 -0.35
N LEU A 61 -32.87 -5.84 -0.84
CA LEU A 61 -31.89 -6.93 -0.99
C LEU A 61 -31.28 -7.35 0.35
N GLU A 62 -30.99 -6.42 1.25
CA GLU A 62 -30.52 -6.73 2.61
C GLU A 62 -31.48 -7.67 3.34
N SER A 63 -32.79 -7.42 3.27
CA SER A 63 -33.80 -8.30 3.87
C SER A 63 -33.84 -9.72 3.29
N ARG A 64 -33.13 -9.96 2.17
CA ARG A 64 -33.03 -11.23 1.47
C ARG A 64 -31.63 -11.85 1.55
N ALA A 65 -30.74 -11.27 2.36
CA ALA A 65 -29.35 -11.68 2.53
C ALA A 65 -29.19 -13.20 2.65
N GLN A 66 -29.82 -13.78 3.67
CA GLN A 66 -29.76 -15.21 3.93
C GLN A 66 -30.26 -16.05 2.75
N ALA A 67 -31.37 -15.64 2.10
CA ALA A 67 -31.98 -16.43 1.04
C ALA A 67 -31.09 -16.55 -0.21
N PHE A 68 -30.40 -15.47 -0.60
CA PHE A 68 -29.51 -15.52 -1.76
C PHE A 68 -28.16 -16.17 -1.43
N GLU A 69 -27.68 -16.07 -0.19
CA GLU A 69 -26.47 -16.78 0.24
C GLU A 69 -26.70 -18.29 0.28
N ASP A 70 -27.79 -18.74 0.92
CA ASP A 70 -28.17 -20.16 0.98
C ASP A 70 -28.38 -20.74 -0.43
N ALA A 71 -28.89 -19.93 -1.36
CA ALA A 71 -29.02 -20.33 -2.77
C ALA A 71 -27.67 -20.54 -3.46
N GLY A 72 -26.56 -20.05 -2.90
CA GLY A 72 -25.20 -20.18 -3.42
C GLY A 72 -24.82 -19.10 -4.42
N VAL A 73 -25.25 -17.85 -4.22
CA VAL A 73 -24.83 -16.71 -5.05
C VAL A 73 -23.30 -16.53 -5.07
N PHE A 74 -22.64 -16.79 -3.94
CA PHE A 74 -21.19 -16.62 -3.81
C PHE A 74 -20.37 -17.87 -4.11
N LEU A 75 -21.02 -19.01 -4.39
CA LEU A 75 -20.37 -20.31 -4.54
C LEU A 75 -19.31 -20.29 -5.67
N GLY A 76 -18.08 -20.68 -5.34
CA GLY A 76 -16.95 -20.73 -6.26
C GLY A 76 -16.32 -19.37 -6.55
N SER A 77 -16.56 -18.36 -5.71
CA SER A 77 -15.98 -17.02 -5.81
C SER A 77 -15.27 -16.61 -4.51
N ASP A 78 -14.47 -15.55 -4.56
CA ASP A 78 -13.75 -15.02 -3.38
C ASP A 78 -14.73 -14.55 -2.27
N TRP A 79 -15.97 -14.20 -2.63
CA TRP A 79 -17.02 -13.80 -1.69
C TRP A 79 -17.69 -14.98 -0.95
N GLU A 80 -17.35 -16.23 -1.30
CA GLU A 80 -17.90 -17.42 -0.62
C GLU A 80 -17.49 -17.47 0.85
N THR A 81 -16.29 -16.98 1.18
CA THR A 81 -15.74 -16.99 2.55
C THR A 81 -15.66 -15.57 3.10
N PRO A 82 -16.78 -15.00 3.62
CA PRO A 82 -16.82 -13.60 4.05
C PRO A 82 -15.81 -13.25 5.15
N GLN A 83 -15.42 -14.22 5.99
CA GLN A 83 -14.47 -14.02 7.10
C GLN A 83 -13.03 -13.70 6.64
N TYR A 84 -12.73 -13.82 5.35
CA TYR A 84 -11.41 -13.56 4.76
C TYR A 84 -11.42 -12.42 3.74
N LEU A 85 -12.53 -11.70 3.62
CA LEU A 85 -12.61 -10.56 2.72
C LEU A 85 -11.67 -9.44 3.20
N VAL A 86 -11.07 -8.73 2.25
CA VAL A 86 -10.12 -7.64 2.50
C VAL A 86 -10.77 -6.30 2.14
N PRO A 87 -11.02 -5.40 3.12
CA PRO A 87 -11.75 -4.14 2.88
C PRO A 87 -11.14 -3.22 1.80
N THR A 88 -9.82 -3.22 1.65
CA THR A 88 -9.12 -2.38 0.66
C THR A 88 -9.44 -2.79 -0.77
N LEU A 89 -9.82 -4.05 -1.02
CA LEU A 89 -10.17 -4.55 -2.34
C LEU A 89 -11.56 -4.08 -2.80
N THR A 90 -12.48 -3.78 -1.88
CA THR A 90 -13.86 -3.35 -2.17
C THR A 90 -13.89 -2.11 -3.07
N THR A 91 -12.96 -1.18 -2.89
CA THR A 91 -12.81 0.01 -3.74
C THR A 91 -12.70 -0.35 -5.22
N PHE A 92 -11.92 -1.37 -5.54
CA PHE A 92 -11.68 -1.80 -6.91
C PHE A 92 -12.88 -2.56 -7.46
N SER A 93 -13.47 -3.45 -6.66
CA SER A 93 -14.70 -4.17 -7.03
C SER A 93 -15.82 -3.20 -7.39
N LEU A 94 -16.01 -2.13 -6.60
CA LEU A 94 -17.04 -1.12 -6.82
C LEU A 94 -16.73 -0.16 -7.99
N LYS A 95 -15.46 0.03 -8.33
CA LYS A 95 -15.00 0.83 -9.50
C LYS A 95 -14.89 0.01 -10.79
N SER A 96 -15.12 -1.31 -10.74
CA SER A 96 -15.01 -2.18 -11.91
C SER A 96 -15.96 -1.76 -13.04
N ALA A 97 -15.49 -1.89 -14.29
CA ALA A 97 -16.33 -1.78 -15.48
C ALA A 97 -17.23 -3.03 -15.66
N ASP A 98 -16.90 -4.15 -15.02
CA ASP A 98 -17.75 -5.35 -15.03
C ASP A 98 -18.88 -5.22 -14.00
N ALA A 99 -20.10 -5.17 -14.52
CA ALA A 99 -21.32 -5.08 -13.71
C ALA A 99 -21.48 -6.25 -12.73
N ASN A 100 -21.00 -7.45 -13.06
CA ASN A 100 -21.14 -8.60 -12.17
C ASN A 100 -20.28 -8.44 -10.92
N VAL A 101 -19.07 -7.89 -11.06
CA VAL A 101 -18.16 -7.61 -9.94
C VAL A 101 -18.78 -6.56 -9.00
N VAL A 102 -19.30 -5.47 -9.54
CA VAL A 102 -19.97 -4.42 -8.74
C VAL A 102 -21.17 -4.99 -7.97
N VAL A 103 -21.96 -5.85 -8.61
CA VAL A 103 -23.18 -6.43 -8.02
C VAL A 103 -22.86 -7.47 -6.96
N ILE A 104 -21.88 -8.37 -7.19
CA ILE A 104 -21.55 -9.41 -6.21
C ILE A 104 -20.91 -8.79 -4.96
N GLU A 105 -20.07 -7.77 -5.14
CA GLU A 105 -19.55 -6.95 -4.04
C GLU A 105 -20.70 -6.30 -3.27
N SER A 106 -21.63 -5.63 -3.96
CA SER A 106 -22.78 -4.98 -3.31
C SER A 106 -23.65 -5.97 -2.53
N LEU A 107 -23.88 -7.18 -3.06
CA LEU A 107 -24.61 -8.23 -2.35
C LEU A 107 -23.83 -8.77 -1.14
N SER A 108 -22.50 -8.85 -1.23
CA SER A 108 -21.65 -9.24 -0.11
C SER A 108 -21.73 -8.22 1.03
N GLU A 109 -21.65 -6.91 0.72
CA GLU A 109 -21.78 -5.85 1.72
C GLU A 109 -23.15 -5.87 2.39
N LEU A 110 -24.23 -6.09 1.62
CA LEU A 110 -25.59 -6.19 2.17
C LEU A 110 -25.78 -7.46 3.01
N ARG A 111 -25.14 -8.59 2.65
CA ARG A 111 -25.09 -9.80 3.47
C ARG A 111 -24.45 -9.48 4.82
N LEU A 112 -23.25 -8.89 4.80
CA LEU A 112 -22.52 -8.56 6.02
C LEU A 112 -23.28 -7.54 6.86
N LEU A 113 -24.00 -6.59 6.24
CA LEU A 113 -24.82 -5.64 6.96
C LEU A 113 -25.93 -6.34 7.76
N SER A 114 -26.60 -7.31 7.13
CA SER A 114 -27.62 -8.12 7.79
C SER A 114 -27.04 -8.93 8.97
N VAL A 115 -25.81 -9.44 8.85
CA VAL A 115 -25.08 -10.12 9.94
C VAL A 115 -24.73 -9.15 11.07
N ALA A 116 -24.18 -7.98 10.73
CA ALA A 116 -23.79 -6.95 11.70
C ALA A 116 -24.98 -6.43 12.52
N LYS A 117 -26.19 -6.45 11.93
CA LYS A 117 -27.43 -6.03 12.59
C LYS A 117 -28.15 -7.15 13.33
N GLY A 118 -27.65 -8.39 13.24
CA GLY A 118 -28.24 -9.56 13.89
C GLY A 118 -29.51 -10.08 13.19
N ASP A 119 -29.85 -9.53 12.02
CA ASP A 119 -30.98 -9.98 11.21
C ASP A 119 -30.69 -11.34 10.54
N PHE A 120 -29.40 -11.68 10.38
CA PHE A 120 -28.93 -12.95 9.83
C PHE A 120 -27.77 -13.52 10.67
N VAL A 121 -27.96 -14.72 11.22
CA VAL A 121 -26.91 -15.41 12.00
C VAL A 121 -26.05 -16.26 11.08
N HIS A 122 -24.86 -15.75 10.73
CA HIS A 122 -23.94 -16.42 9.81
C HIS A 122 -23.04 -17.44 10.55
N PRO A 123 -22.80 -18.65 10.00
CA PRO A 123 -22.04 -19.70 10.68
C PRO A 123 -20.54 -19.39 10.85
N LEU A 124 -19.96 -18.55 9.99
CA LEU A 124 -18.50 -18.28 9.98
C LEU A 124 -18.12 -16.85 10.39
N VAL A 125 -19.09 -15.96 10.54
CA VAL A 125 -18.85 -14.52 10.78
C VAL A 125 -19.73 -14.05 11.92
N SER A 126 -19.13 -13.45 12.95
CA SER A 126 -19.87 -12.84 14.05
C SER A 126 -20.41 -11.46 13.64
N ALA A 127 -21.46 -11.00 14.33
CA ALA A 127 -21.98 -9.64 14.15
C ALA A 127 -20.90 -8.57 14.35
N GLU A 128 -20.01 -8.76 15.32
CA GLU A 128 -18.88 -7.87 15.60
C GLU A 128 -17.87 -7.84 14.44
N HIS A 129 -17.49 -9.00 13.90
CA HIS A 129 -16.60 -9.08 12.74
C HIS A 129 -17.21 -8.40 11.52
N ALA A 130 -18.48 -8.68 11.21
CA ALA A 130 -19.17 -8.06 10.09
C ALA A 130 -19.26 -6.53 10.26
N HIS A 131 -19.54 -6.06 11.48
CA HIS A 131 -19.56 -4.63 11.79
C HIS A 131 -18.19 -3.98 11.60
N HIS A 132 -17.12 -4.61 12.09
CA HIS A 132 -15.75 -4.12 11.90
C HIS A 132 -15.37 -4.04 10.42
N TYR A 133 -15.60 -5.12 9.66
CA TYR A 133 -15.33 -5.17 8.22
C TYR A 133 -16.04 -4.05 7.45
N LEU A 134 -17.35 -3.89 7.67
CA LEU A 134 -18.13 -2.85 6.98
C LEU A 134 -17.65 -1.46 7.36
N THR A 135 -17.26 -1.25 8.62
CA THR A 135 -16.73 0.04 9.06
C THR A 135 -15.43 0.39 8.32
N GLN A 136 -14.55 -0.58 8.09
CA GLN A 136 -13.34 -0.39 7.28
C GLN A 136 -13.66 -0.15 5.80
N VAL A 137 -14.57 -0.91 5.20
CA VAL A 137 -15.05 -0.70 3.82
C VAL A 137 -15.59 0.72 3.65
N MET A 138 -16.42 1.15 4.60
CA MET A 138 -17.01 2.48 4.63
C MET A 138 -15.97 3.58 4.79
N ALA A 139 -14.99 3.39 5.68
CA ALA A 139 -13.88 4.31 5.89
C ALA A 139 -13.08 4.53 4.59
N ILE A 140 -12.63 3.45 3.95
CA ILE A 140 -11.79 3.50 2.73
C ILE A 140 -12.52 4.17 1.56
N ASN A 141 -13.84 4.00 1.50
CA ASN A 141 -14.67 4.46 0.39
C ASN A 141 -15.61 5.62 0.77
N LEU A 142 -15.28 6.36 1.83
CA LEU A 142 -16.14 7.41 2.39
C LEU A 142 -16.56 8.48 1.37
N TRP A 143 -15.68 8.77 0.39
CA TRP A 143 -15.95 9.69 -0.71
C TRP A 143 -17.21 9.34 -1.53
N LEU A 144 -17.62 8.07 -1.57
CA LEU A 144 -18.86 7.63 -2.22
C LEU A 144 -20.12 8.20 -1.58
N LEU A 145 -20.08 8.58 -0.30
CA LEU A 145 -21.21 9.20 0.40
C LEU A 145 -21.44 10.66 -0.02
N PHE A 146 -20.39 11.36 -0.43
CA PHE A 146 -20.40 12.82 -0.50
C PHE A 146 -20.17 13.38 -1.90
N LEU A 147 -19.59 12.60 -2.82
CA LEU A 147 -19.27 13.07 -4.17
C LEU A 147 -20.16 12.39 -5.22
N PRO A 148 -20.70 13.16 -6.20
CA PRO A 148 -21.35 12.57 -7.36
C PRO A 148 -20.34 11.81 -8.25
N PRO A 149 -20.81 10.96 -9.18
CA PRO A 149 -19.95 10.30 -10.16
C PRO A 149 -19.03 11.28 -10.89
N SER A 150 -17.72 11.01 -10.88
CA SER A 150 -16.77 11.79 -11.66
C SER A 150 -17.01 11.60 -13.17
N GLU A 151 -16.40 12.45 -14.02
CA GLU A 151 -16.50 12.25 -15.48
C GLU A 151 -15.87 10.93 -15.91
N ALA A 152 -14.71 10.57 -15.35
CA ALA A 152 -14.04 9.31 -15.61
C ALA A 152 -14.90 8.10 -15.23
N GLU A 153 -15.58 8.15 -14.09
CA GLU A 153 -16.52 7.10 -13.65
C GLU A 153 -17.76 7.02 -14.56
N ARG A 154 -18.23 8.16 -15.06
CA ARG A 154 -19.36 8.20 -16.00
C ARG A 154 -18.99 7.60 -17.35
N GLU A 155 -17.77 7.81 -17.83
CA GLU A 155 -17.27 7.19 -19.06
C GLU A 155 -17.05 5.68 -18.90
N THR A 156 -16.46 5.24 -17.78
CA THR A 156 -16.11 3.83 -17.55
C THR A 156 -17.29 2.96 -17.10
N GLN A 157 -18.11 3.45 -16.17
CA GLN A 157 -19.17 2.66 -15.52
C GLN A 157 -20.59 3.09 -15.92
N GLY A 158 -20.76 4.29 -16.48
CA GLY A 158 -22.07 4.83 -16.84
C GLY A 158 -23.03 4.86 -15.65
N ARG A 159 -24.18 4.19 -15.79
CA ARG A 159 -25.19 4.12 -14.70
C ARG A 159 -24.75 3.28 -13.50
N LEU A 160 -23.77 2.39 -13.66
CA LEU A 160 -23.29 1.52 -12.57
C LEU A 160 -22.63 2.33 -11.45
N ALA A 161 -22.02 3.48 -11.77
CA ALA A 161 -21.42 4.38 -10.78
C ALA A 161 -22.42 4.89 -9.71
N THR A 162 -23.74 4.71 -9.93
CA THR A 162 -24.77 5.06 -8.95
C THR A 162 -24.93 3.99 -7.85
N ILE A 163 -24.67 2.72 -8.17
CA ILE A 163 -24.86 1.59 -7.25
C ILE A 163 -23.98 1.72 -5.99
N PRO A 164 -22.66 1.94 -6.08
CA PRO A 164 -21.82 2.08 -4.90
C PRO A 164 -22.28 3.22 -3.98
N ARG A 165 -22.78 4.32 -4.53
CA ARG A 165 -23.25 5.47 -3.75
C ARG A 165 -24.54 5.17 -3.00
N GLN A 166 -25.51 4.53 -3.67
CA GLN A 166 -26.75 4.09 -3.04
C GLN A 166 -26.49 3.03 -1.97
N LEU A 167 -25.56 2.10 -2.23
CA LEU A 167 -25.10 1.12 -1.25
C LEU A 167 -24.51 1.81 -0.03
N PHE A 168 -23.57 2.73 -0.23
CA PHE A 168 -22.86 3.39 0.86
C PHE A 168 -23.80 4.25 1.69
N GLN A 169 -24.73 5.00 1.07
CA GLN A 169 -25.74 5.75 1.79
C GLN A 169 -26.55 4.82 2.71
N HIS A 170 -26.98 3.67 2.19
CA HIS A 170 -27.72 2.68 2.97
C HIS A 170 -26.89 2.06 4.09
N LEU A 171 -25.60 1.76 3.85
CA LEU A 171 -24.67 1.28 4.88
C LEU A 171 -24.48 2.34 5.98
N ALA A 172 -24.30 3.61 5.62
CA ALA A 172 -24.12 4.72 6.57
C ALA A 172 -25.35 4.92 7.45
N ASP A 173 -26.53 4.96 6.85
CA ASP A 173 -27.81 5.12 7.55
C ASP A 173 -28.05 3.98 8.56
N ARG A 174 -27.55 2.77 8.24
CA ARG A 174 -27.70 1.61 9.12
C ARG A 174 -26.61 1.52 10.17
N ILE A 175 -25.34 1.73 9.84
CA ILE A 175 -24.18 1.53 10.74
C ILE A 175 -23.99 2.73 11.68
N GLY A 176 -24.18 3.95 11.18
CA GLY A 176 -23.95 5.20 11.91
C GLY A 176 -22.59 5.85 11.57
N TYR A 177 -22.57 7.17 11.42
CA TYR A 177 -21.40 7.94 10.99
C TYR A 177 -20.26 7.97 12.01
N GLU A 178 -20.56 7.98 13.32
CA GLU A 178 -19.59 8.10 14.41
C GLU A 178 -18.49 7.02 14.35
N HIS A 179 -18.87 5.75 14.25
CA HIS A 179 -17.94 4.62 14.31
C HIS A 179 -17.06 4.53 13.04
N ILE A 180 -17.58 5.00 11.91
CA ILE A 180 -16.87 5.04 10.63
C ILE A 180 -15.73 6.06 10.67
N VAL A 181 -16.00 7.24 11.23
CA VAL A 181 -15.00 8.31 11.31
C VAL A 181 -13.83 7.91 12.21
N ASP A 182 -14.08 7.29 13.37
CA ASP A 182 -12.99 6.90 14.28
C ASP A 182 -12.09 5.79 13.68
N GLN A 183 -12.67 4.76 13.06
CA GLN A 183 -11.89 3.72 12.37
C GLN A 183 -11.12 4.29 11.18
N LEU A 184 -11.70 5.24 10.44
CA LEU A 184 -11.00 5.91 9.34
C LEU A 184 -9.80 6.72 9.86
N ILE A 185 -9.95 7.41 10.99
CA ILE A 185 -8.85 8.17 11.60
C ILE A 185 -7.71 7.22 11.99
N ASP A 186 -8.02 6.10 12.65
CA ASP A 186 -7.04 5.10 13.04
C ASP A 186 -6.30 4.53 11.81
N GLU A 187 -7.03 4.29 10.72
CA GLU A 187 -6.48 3.82 9.46
C GLU A 187 -5.56 4.86 8.80
N ILE A 188 -5.97 6.13 8.75
CA ILE A 188 -5.13 7.23 8.25
C ILE A 188 -3.83 7.30 9.05
N TRP A 189 -3.90 7.23 10.39
CA TRP A 189 -2.71 7.23 11.22
C TRP A 189 -1.82 6.00 10.99
N ARG A 190 -2.41 4.83 10.78
CA ARG A 190 -1.71 3.59 10.45
C ARG A 190 -0.93 3.72 9.13
N ILE A 191 -1.54 4.31 8.10
CA ILE A 191 -0.91 4.57 6.81
C ILE A 191 0.20 5.63 6.97
N LEU A 192 -0.07 6.74 7.67
CA LEU A 192 0.90 7.83 7.84
C LEU A 192 2.16 7.42 8.60
N LYS A 193 2.11 6.40 9.48
CA LYS A 193 3.29 5.81 10.13
C LYS A 193 4.28 5.19 9.13
N GLN A 194 3.81 4.79 7.95
CA GLN A 194 4.67 4.26 6.89
C GLN A 194 5.33 5.39 6.07
N ARG A 195 4.92 6.65 6.28
CA ARG A 195 5.40 7.85 5.56
C ARG A 195 5.43 7.64 4.03
N PRO A 196 4.30 7.30 3.40
CA PRO A 196 4.24 7.09 1.95
C PRO A 196 4.58 8.39 1.20
N ILE A 197 5.22 8.25 0.04
CA ILE A 197 5.46 9.39 -0.86
C ILE A 197 4.15 9.88 -1.47
N GLN A 198 3.28 8.95 -1.86
CA GLN A 198 1.95 9.24 -2.38
C GLN A 198 0.99 9.47 -1.22
N VAL A 199 0.51 10.72 -1.08
CA VAL A 199 -0.35 11.14 0.03
C VAL A 199 -1.71 11.68 -0.43
N ASP A 200 -1.99 11.72 -1.73
CA ASP A 200 -3.19 12.37 -2.26
C ASP A 200 -4.48 11.67 -1.84
N SER A 201 -4.51 10.34 -1.83
CA SER A 201 -5.64 9.57 -1.30
C SER A 201 -5.85 9.85 0.20
N ILE A 202 -4.77 9.99 0.97
CA ILE A 202 -4.83 10.32 2.40
C ILE A 202 -5.37 11.73 2.60
N LYS A 203 -4.88 12.70 1.83
CA LYS A 203 -5.38 14.08 1.84
C LYS A 203 -6.88 14.12 1.51
N GLN A 204 -7.32 13.38 0.50
CA GLN A 204 -8.73 13.27 0.14
C GLN A 204 -9.57 12.69 1.29
N MET A 205 -9.12 11.62 1.95
CA MET A 205 -9.80 11.07 3.13
C MET A 205 -9.92 12.10 4.26
N ILE A 206 -8.86 12.86 4.53
CA ILE A 206 -8.88 13.94 5.54
C ILE A 206 -9.83 15.08 5.12
N THR A 207 -9.86 15.45 3.83
CA THR A 207 -10.83 16.42 3.32
C THR A 207 -12.26 15.98 3.59
N GLN A 208 -12.58 14.69 3.38
CA GLN A 208 -13.91 14.17 3.65
C GLN A 208 -14.27 14.28 5.14
N ILE A 209 -13.32 13.96 6.03
CA ILE A 209 -13.55 14.13 7.48
C ILE A 209 -13.81 15.60 7.82
N ALA A 210 -13.02 16.53 7.28
CA ALA A 210 -13.21 17.97 7.49
C ALA A 210 -14.60 18.45 7.03
N LEU A 211 -15.06 17.98 5.86
CA LEU A 211 -16.40 18.28 5.35
C LEU A 211 -17.51 17.69 6.24
N CYS A 212 -17.31 16.49 6.79
CA CYS A 212 -18.24 15.89 7.74
C CYS A 212 -18.35 16.73 9.02
N GLN A 213 -17.20 17.10 9.60
CA GLN A 213 -17.15 17.93 10.81
C GLN A 213 -17.79 19.32 10.62
N ALA A 214 -17.70 19.88 9.41
CA ALA A 214 -18.29 21.17 9.09
C ALA A 214 -19.80 21.11 8.80
N ASN A 215 -20.39 19.93 8.56
CA ASN A 215 -21.79 19.78 8.17
C ASN A 215 -22.72 19.68 9.40
N PRO A 216 -23.59 20.68 9.66
CA PRO A 216 -24.48 20.66 10.82
C PRO A 216 -25.55 19.55 10.80
N ALA A 217 -25.76 18.90 9.65
CA ALA A 217 -26.71 17.80 9.52
C ALA A 217 -26.13 16.44 9.94
N ILE A 218 -24.81 16.34 10.14
CA ILE A 218 -24.13 15.12 10.58
C ILE A 218 -23.80 15.29 12.06
N ASP A 219 -24.37 14.44 12.91
CA ASP A 219 -23.99 14.34 14.31
C ASP A 219 -22.85 13.33 14.45
N LEU A 220 -21.67 13.82 14.83
CA LEU A 220 -20.48 12.99 15.10
C LEU A 220 -20.28 12.71 16.60
N GLY A 221 -21.14 13.24 17.48
CA GLY A 221 -21.05 12.99 18.92
C GLY A 221 -19.66 13.34 19.50
N ALA A 222 -19.03 12.35 20.14
CA ALA A 222 -17.67 12.45 20.69
C ALA A 222 -16.57 11.92 19.73
N SER A 223 -16.97 11.34 18.59
CA SER A 223 -16.07 10.82 17.56
C SER A 223 -15.39 11.97 16.80
N GLY A 224 -14.23 11.70 16.21
CA GLY A 224 -13.48 12.70 15.42
C GLY A 224 -12.45 13.53 16.20
N GLN A 225 -12.27 13.34 17.52
CA GLN A 225 -11.23 14.05 18.28
C GLN A 225 -9.81 13.81 17.75
N GLY A 226 -9.56 12.65 17.12
CA GLY A 226 -8.29 12.34 16.46
C GLY A 226 -8.13 12.97 15.06
N ALA A 227 -9.20 13.49 14.46
CA ALA A 227 -9.18 14.11 13.14
C ALA A 227 -8.72 15.56 13.16
N ASP A 228 -8.96 16.30 14.24
CA ASP A 228 -8.62 17.73 14.32
C ASP A 228 -7.15 17.97 13.99
N ARG A 229 -6.26 17.09 14.44
CA ARG A 229 -4.83 17.19 14.12
C ARG A 229 -4.56 16.94 12.64
N LEU A 230 -5.22 15.97 12.02
CA LEU A 230 -5.10 15.65 10.60
C LEU A 230 -5.64 16.77 9.71
N VAL A 231 -6.82 17.31 10.05
CA VAL A 231 -7.45 18.42 9.33
C VAL A 231 -6.62 19.69 9.49
N SER A 232 -6.22 20.01 10.72
CA SER A 232 -5.39 21.19 11.01
C SER A 232 -4.04 21.12 10.29
N SER A 233 -3.41 19.95 10.14
CA SER A 233 -2.09 19.88 9.49
C SER A 233 -2.12 20.24 8.01
N LEU A 234 -3.27 20.10 7.35
CA LEU A 234 -3.47 20.45 5.95
C LEU A 234 -4.05 21.86 5.76
N TYR A 235 -5.07 22.23 6.53
CA TYR A 235 -5.92 23.40 6.23
C TYR A 235 -5.72 24.58 7.19
N GLY A 236 -5.11 24.38 8.36
CA GLY A 236 -4.88 25.46 9.31
C GLY A 236 -3.83 25.14 10.37
N PRO A 237 -2.59 24.77 10.01
CA PRO A 237 -1.57 24.35 10.98
C PRO A 237 -1.06 25.48 11.86
N THR A 238 -1.29 26.74 11.46
CA THR A 238 -0.75 27.92 12.12
C THR A 238 -1.79 29.02 12.25
N GLN A 239 -1.48 30.05 13.04
CA GLN A 239 -2.46 31.08 13.40
C GLN A 239 -2.89 31.91 12.19
N ALA A 240 -2.00 32.18 11.25
CA ALA A 240 -2.32 33.00 10.08
C ALA A 240 -3.07 32.25 8.96
N CYS A 241 -3.21 30.92 9.05
CA CYS A 241 -4.04 30.13 8.13
C CYS A 241 -5.12 29.31 8.83
N ARG A 242 -5.38 29.57 10.12
CA ARG A 242 -6.25 28.74 10.97
C ARG A 242 -7.67 28.54 10.42
N GLU A 243 -8.20 29.54 9.72
CA GLU A 243 -9.53 29.55 9.13
C GLU A 243 -9.55 29.11 7.65
N ASP A 244 -8.44 28.57 7.13
CA ASP A 244 -8.24 28.22 5.71
C ASP A 244 -8.53 29.39 4.74
N PRO A 245 -7.80 30.52 4.83
CA PRO A 245 -8.13 31.76 4.12
C PRO A 245 -7.86 31.74 2.60
N GLY A 246 -7.24 30.68 2.08
CA GLY A 246 -6.72 30.58 0.72
C GLY A 246 -5.29 31.09 0.58
N VAL A 247 -4.52 30.47 -0.33
CA VAL A 247 -3.07 30.68 -0.48
C VAL A 247 -2.68 32.12 -0.79
N ASP A 248 -3.51 32.86 -1.51
CA ASP A 248 -3.25 34.26 -1.87
C ASP A 248 -3.42 35.20 -0.67
N VAL A 249 -4.46 34.98 0.14
CA VAL A 249 -4.69 35.76 1.36
C VAL A 249 -3.58 35.48 2.37
N TYR A 250 -3.18 34.21 2.53
CA TYR A 250 -2.07 33.84 3.40
C TYR A 250 -0.75 34.49 2.95
N ARG A 251 -0.45 34.51 1.65
CA ARG A 251 0.73 35.20 1.10
C ARG A 251 0.75 36.68 1.48
N ASN A 252 -0.37 37.39 1.32
CA ASN A 252 -0.47 38.80 1.68
C ASN A 252 -0.26 39.05 3.19
N ARG A 253 -0.66 38.08 4.04
CA ARG A 253 -0.41 38.17 5.49
C ARG A 253 1.07 38.10 5.82
N LEU A 254 1.83 37.23 5.14
CA LEU A 254 3.27 37.08 5.37
C LEU A 254 4.05 38.38 5.18
N GLU A 255 3.68 39.19 4.17
CA GLU A 255 4.34 40.48 3.87
C GLU A 255 4.29 41.49 5.04
N HIS A 256 3.35 41.31 5.97
CA HIS A 256 3.13 42.21 7.11
C HIS A 256 3.56 41.61 8.44
N MET A 257 4.12 40.40 8.44
CA MET A 257 4.60 39.74 9.65
C MET A 257 5.96 40.27 10.07
N ASP A 258 6.16 40.36 11.38
CA ASP A 258 7.49 40.55 11.94
C ASP A 258 8.23 39.21 12.07
N GLN A 259 9.52 39.28 12.41
CA GLN A 259 10.37 38.10 12.57
C GLN A 259 9.85 37.11 13.63
N ALA A 260 9.21 37.60 14.70
CA ALA A 260 8.64 36.74 15.74
C ALA A 260 7.41 35.98 15.23
N ALA A 261 6.53 36.62 14.47
CA ALA A 261 5.40 35.99 13.81
C ALA A 261 5.85 34.97 12.77
N LEU A 262 6.84 35.30 11.94
CA LEU A 262 7.41 34.36 10.96
C LEU A 262 8.03 33.13 11.63
N GLN A 263 8.74 33.30 12.75
CA GLN A 263 9.28 32.19 13.55
C GLN A 263 8.17 31.33 14.15
N ALA A 264 7.10 31.94 14.66
CA ALA A 264 5.96 31.22 15.21
C ALA A 264 5.25 30.38 14.13
N GLU A 265 5.02 30.96 12.94
CA GLU A 265 4.48 30.25 11.79
C GLU A 265 5.41 29.09 11.38
N SER A 266 6.71 29.36 11.22
CA SER A 266 7.73 28.36 10.86
C SER A 266 7.70 27.16 11.80
N THR A 267 7.71 27.41 13.11
CA THR A 267 7.67 26.35 14.12
C THR A 267 6.35 25.56 14.07
N GLY A 268 5.23 26.23 13.85
CA GLY A 268 3.92 25.59 13.75
C GLY A 268 3.81 24.65 12.54
N PHE A 269 4.25 25.12 11.37
CA PHE A 269 4.30 24.29 10.15
C PHE A 269 5.25 23.10 10.30
N ALA A 270 6.45 23.33 10.82
CA ALA A 270 7.43 22.27 11.05
C ALA A 270 6.85 21.16 11.93
N ARG A 271 6.22 21.54 13.05
CA ARG A 271 5.57 20.59 13.96
C ARG A 271 4.46 19.80 13.27
N ALA A 272 3.51 20.47 12.63
CA ALA A 272 2.39 19.81 11.96
C ALA A 272 2.87 18.83 10.87
N MET A 273 3.89 19.23 10.11
CA MET A 273 4.52 18.42 9.07
C MET A 273 5.22 17.19 9.64
N HIS A 274 6.09 17.34 10.66
CA HIS A 274 6.83 16.20 11.21
C HIS A 274 5.94 15.22 11.98
N ASP A 275 4.88 15.72 12.61
CA ASP A 275 3.90 14.92 13.33
C ASP A 275 3.14 13.98 12.39
N THR A 276 2.64 14.52 11.27
CA THR A 276 1.74 13.80 10.36
C THR A 276 2.45 13.21 9.14
N GLY A 277 3.58 13.77 8.73
CA GLY A 277 4.21 13.52 7.43
C GLY A 277 3.49 14.21 6.26
N LEU A 278 2.45 15.00 6.53
CA LEU A 278 1.68 15.73 5.52
C LEU A 278 2.11 17.19 5.47
N VAL A 279 2.13 17.77 4.27
CA VAL A 279 2.46 19.18 4.09
C VAL A 279 1.23 19.97 3.64
N SER A 280 0.91 21.03 4.39
CA SER A 280 -0.06 22.05 3.98
C SER A 280 0.46 22.87 2.78
N PRO A 281 -0.39 23.20 1.80
CA PRO A 281 -0.05 24.14 0.72
C PRO A 281 0.47 25.50 1.23
N TYR A 282 0.03 25.96 2.41
CA TYR A 282 0.51 27.19 3.04
C TYR A 282 1.99 27.12 3.44
N HIS A 283 2.49 25.93 3.80
CA HIS A 283 3.90 25.74 4.14
C HIS A 283 4.81 25.98 2.93
N ALA A 284 4.36 25.55 1.73
CA ALA A 284 5.08 25.82 0.49
C ALA A 284 5.13 27.33 0.18
N VAL A 285 4.07 28.09 0.49
CA VAL A 285 4.06 29.55 0.36
C VAL A 285 5.04 30.18 1.35
N LEU A 286 5.02 29.74 2.61
CA LEU A 286 5.94 30.22 3.65
C LEU A 286 7.41 30.00 3.25
N LEU A 287 7.82 28.79 2.87
CA LEU A 287 9.22 28.52 2.52
C LEU A 287 9.72 29.41 1.39
N ARG A 288 8.89 29.67 0.39
CA ARG A 288 9.26 30.55 -0.73
C ARG A 288 9.44 31.99 -0.28
N HIS A 289 8.61 32.48 0.63
CA HIS A 289 8.76 33.80 1.24
C HIS A 289 10.04 33.90 2.08
N LEU A 290 10.34 32.87 2.89
CA LEU A 290 11.53 32.82 3.74
C LEU A 290 12.87 32.80 2.98
N LEU A 291 12.87 32.51 1.67
CA LEU A 291 14.07 32.63 0.83
C LEU A 291 14.64 34.05 0.79
N GLU A 292 13.82 35.07 1.08
CA GLU A 292 14.21 36.49 1.10
C GLU A 292 14.58 36.99 2.51
N GLU A 293 14.12 36.29 3.56
CA GLU A 293 14.29 36.70 4.97
C GLU A 293 15.57 36.14 5.62
N GLY A 294 15.92 34.88 5.35
CA GLY A 294 17.18 34.29 5.81
C GLY A 294 17.14 32.81 6.17
N ASP A 295 18.32 32.18 6.13
CA ASP A 295 18.48 30.72 6.27
C ASP A 295 18.08 30.18 7.66
N HIS A 296 18.07 31.03 8.70
CA HIS A 296 17.69 30.61 10.05
C HIS A 296 16.21 30.23 10.14
N LEU A 297 15.32 31.09 9.64
CA LEU A 297 13.88 30.80 9.60
C LEU A 297 13.58 29.64 8.66
N LEU A 298 14.33 29.52 7.56
CA LEU A 298 14.18 28.39 6.64
C LEU A 298 14.48 27.04 7.34
N SER A 299 15.53 27.00 8.15
CA SER A 299 15.86 25.82 8.98
C SER A 299 14.77 25.51 10.01
N GLU A 300 14.15 26.52 10.60
CA GLU A 300 13.06 26.35 11.57
C GLU A 300 11.78 25.86 10.91
N ALA A 301 11.41 26.42 9.75
CA ALA A 301 10.21 26.01 9.00
C ALA A 301 10.30 24.55 8.52
N LEU A 302 11.51 24.11 8.12
CA LEU A 302 11.78 22.71 7.78
C LEU A 302 11.85 21.80 9.03
N GLY A 303 11.94 22.36 10.23
CA GLY A 303 12.07 21.62 11.49
C GLY A 303 13.38 20.84 11.58
N LEU A 304 14.48 21.40 11.07
CA LEU A 304 15.75 20.68 10.97
C LEU A 304 16.46 20.56 12.33
N SER A 305 17.06 19.40 12.57
CA SER A 305 18.04 19.15 13.62
C SER A 305 19.37 19.86 13.31
N SER A 306 20.37 19.68 14.19
CA SER A 306 21.73 20.15 13.91
C SER A 306 22.28 19.57 12.60
N THR A 307 21.99 18.30 12.31
CA THR A 307 22.45 17.62 11.10
C THR A 307 21.85 18.26 9.85
N GLY A 308 20.53 18.41 9.82
CA GLY A 308 19.83 19.02 8.70
C GLY A 308 20.22 20.48 8.50
N ARG A 309 20.37 21.24 9.60
CA ARG A 309 20.81 22.65 9.57
C ARG A 309 22.21 22.80 8.99
N ASP A 310 23.16 21.98 9.44
CA ASP A 310 24.53 22.02 8.90
C ASP A 310 24.54 21.66 7.40
N CYS A 311 23.74 20.67 7.00
CA CYS A 311 23.59 20.30 5.60
C CYS A 311 23.03 21.46 4.76
N LEU A 312 21.96 22.12 5.26
CA LEU A 312 21.35 23.28 4.61
C LEU A 312 22.37 24.41 4.43
N LEU A 313 23.14 24.74 5.47
CA LEU A 313 24.11 25.83 5.43
C LEU A 313 25.28 25.52 4.50
N CYS A 314 25.77 24.27 4.47
CA CYS A 314 26.81 23.84 3.54
C CYS A 314 26.37 23.90 2.08
N TYR A 315 25.11 23.55 1.79
CA TYR A 315 24.58 23.46 0.43
C TYR A 315 23.50 24.51 0.12
N ARG A 316 23.59 25.68 0.77
CA ARG A 316 22.57 26.72 0.77
C ARG A 316 22.04 27.06 -0.63
N GLU A 317 22.92 27.34 -1.57
CA GLU A 317 22.53 27.74 -2.93
C GLU A 317 21.71 26.66 -3.63
N LEU A 318 22.10 25.39 -3.46
CA LEU A 318 21.36 24.25 -3.99
C LEU A 318 19.99 24.13 -3.32
N VAL A 319 19.91 24.22 -1.99
CA VAL A 319 18.64 24.15 -1.25
C VAL A 319 17.68 25.24 -1.70
N GLN A 320 18.15 26.49 -1.80
CA GLN A 320 17.31 27.58 -2.30
C GLN A 320 16.87 27.36 -3.75
N ALA A 321 17.74 26.81 -4.61
CA ALA A 321 17.37 26.47 -5.98
C ALA A 321 16.33 25.34 -6.05
N LEU A 322 16.42 24.33 -5.18
CA LEU A 322 15.44 23.24 -5.04
C LEU A 322 14.07 23.78 -4.60
N ILE A 323 14.03 24.69 -3.62
CA ILE A 323 12.78 25.33 -3.19
C ILE A 323 12.16 26.13 -4.34
N ARG A 324 12.96 26.94 -5.04
CA ARG A 324 12.46 27.72 -6.20
C ARG A 324 11.93 26.79 -7.31
N GLY A 325 12.63 25.69 -7.58
CA GLY A 325 12.37 24.78 -8.69
C GLY A 325 11.27 23.74 -8.45
N GLY A 326 11.02 23.31 -7.21
CA GLY A 326 10.13 22.17 -6.92
C GLY A 326 9.06 22.42 -5.86
N VAL A 327 9.16 23.47 -5.03
CA VAL A 327 8.21 23.72 -3.94
C VAL A 327 7.14 24.72 -4.39
N TYR A 328 5.93 24.22 -4.59
CA TYR A 328 4.71 24.97 -4.92
C TYR A 328 3.55 24.48 -4.05
N PRO A 329 2.45 25.24 -3.91
CA PRO A 329 1.27 24.78 -3.16
C PRO A 329 0.76 23.40 -3.62
N ALA A 330 0.72 23.18 -4.94
CA ALA A 330 0.29 21.93 -5.57
C ALA A 330 1.37 20.82 -5.56
N SER A 331 2.60 21.13 -5.17
CA SER A 331 3.71 20.17 -4.95
C SER A 331 4.28 20.32 -3.52
N SER A 332 3.39 20.57 -2.56
CA SER A 332 3.75 20.90 -1.18
C SER A 332 4.47 19.76 -0.48
N GLN A 333 4.26 18.51 -0.88
CA GLN A 333 4.91 17.37 -0.27
C GLN A 333 6.44 17.40 -0.44
N ALA A 334 6.94 18.11 -1.46
CA ALA A 334 8.36 18.39 -1.67
C ALA A 334 9.06 18.99 -0.43
N VAL A 335 8.33 19.73 0.42
CA VAL A 335 8.88 20.33 1.65
C VAL A 335 9.32 19.25 2.64
N TYR A 336 8.50 18.22 2.85
CA TYR A 336 8.85 17.14 3.77
C TYR A 336 9.96 16.25 3.21
N GLY A 337 9.91 15.97 1.90
CA GLY A 337 11.01 15.30 1.19
C GLY A 337 12.34 16.05 1.33
N LEU A 338 12.34 17.37 1.12
CA LEU A 338 13.51 18.22 1.32
C LEU A 338 14.03 18.19 2.77
N ALA A 339 13.14 18.34 3.75
CA ALA A 339 13.50 18.31 5.15
C ALA A 339 14.22 16.99 5.51
N LEU A 340 13.63 15.85 5.15
CA LEU A 340 14.22 14.54 5.46
C LEU A 340 15.47 14.23 4.64
N MET A 341 15.56 14.70 3.39
CA MET A 341 16.78 14.57 2.60
C MET A 341 17.96 15.29 3.29
N LEU A 342 17.71 16.47 3.87
CA LEU A 342 18.70 17.23 4.63
C LEU A 342 19.05 16.53 5.95
N GLU A 343 18.07 15.99 6.68
CA GLU A 343 18.30 15.20 7.91
C GLU A 343 19.19 13.97 7.67
N ARG A 344 19.04 13.34 6.51
CA ARG A 344 19.90 12.21 6.13
C ARG A 344 21.35 12.61 5.80
N GLY A 345 21.63 13.90 5.62
CA GLY A 345 22.98 14.39 5.31
C GLY A 345 23.56 13.88 3.98
N ILE A 346 22.73 13.35 3.08
CA ILE A 346 23.23 12.66 1.86
C ILE A 346 23.92 13.62 0.87
N LEU A 347 23.70 14.93 0.98
CA LEU A 347 24.41 15.90 0.14
C LEU A 347 25.91 15.94 0.40
N TYR A 348 26.38 15.47 1.58
CA TYR A 348 27.80 15.34 1.89
C TYR A 348 28.50 14.25 1.07
N GLN A 349 27.74 13.35 0.44
CA GLN A 349 28.30 12.43 -0.54
C GLN A 349 28.68 13.24 -1.79
N PRO A 350 29.96 13.26 -2.20
CA PRO A 350 30.45 14.13 -3.27
C PRO A 350 29.63 14.13 -4.58
N PRO A 351 29.08 13.00 -5.08
CA PRO A 351 28.34 13.00 -6.33
C PRO A 351 26.90 13.54 -6.22
N VAL A 352 26.30 13.57 -5.01
CA VAL A 352 24.86 13.84 -4.85
C VAL A 352 24.52 15.29 -5.15
N ALA A 353 25.23 16.27 -4.56
CA ALA A 353 24.93 17.68 -4.79
C ALA A 353 25.08 18.11 -6.27
N PRO A 354 26.15 17.73 -7.01
CA PRO A 354 26.23 17.93 -8.46
C PRO A 354 25.10 17.25 -9.24
N ALA A 355 24.72 16.02 -8.85
CA ALA A 355 23.62 15.30 -9.50
C ALA A 355 22.26 16.01 -9.27
N MET A 356 22.04 16.61 -8.11
CA MET A 356 20.84 17.42 -7.84
C MET A 356 20.80 18.70 -8.68
N TRP A 357 21.94 19.38 -8.88
CA TRP A 357 22.03 20.50 -9.83
C TRP A 357 21.71 20.07 -11.26
N ARG A 358 22.11 18.86 -11.66
CA ARG A 358 21.70 18.27 -12.94
C ARG A 358 20.19 18.05 -12.97
N GLN A 359 19.57 17.50 -11.92
CA GLN A 359 18.12 17.29 -11.89
C GLN A 359 17.34 18.60 -12.09
N LEU A 360 17.75 19.68 -11.40
CA LEU A 360 17.13 21.00 -11.54
C LEU A 360 17.11 21.51 -12.98
N ASN A 361 18.12 21.15 -13.77
CA ASN A 361 18.29 21.61 -15.15
C ASN A 361 17.97 20.52 -16.18
N LEU A 362 17.41 19.38 -15.76
CA LEU A 362 17.23 18.23 -16.64
C LEU A 362 16.19 18.56 -17.73
N PRO A 363 16.56 18.42 -19.02
CA PRO A 363 15.58 18.42 -20.09
C PRO A 363 14.80 17.11 -20.05
N LEU A 364 13.47 17.21 -20.13
CA LEU A 364 12.58 16.05 -20.11
C LEU A 364 12.22 15.64 -21.53
N SER A 365 12.22 14.34 -21.81
CA SER A 365 11.71 13.78 -23.06
C SER A 365 10.21 14.08 -23.21
N GLU A 366 9.69 14.02 -24.44
CA GLU A 366 8.25 14.19 -24.69
C GLU A 366 7.42 13.14 -23.95
N TRP A 367 7.93 11.92 -23.86
CA TRP A 367 7.31 10.83 -23.11
C TRP A 367 7.18 11.16 -21.62
N ALA A 368 8.28 11.60 -20.99
CA ALA A 368 8.28 11.94 -19.57
C ALA A 368 7.37 13.14 -19.26
N GLN A 369 7.38 14.18 -20.11
CA GLN A 369 6.48 15.33 -19.95
C GLN A 369 5.02 14.93 -20.05
N SER A 370 4.67 14.11 -21.06
CA SER A 370 3.29 13.65 -21.28
C SER A 370 2.80 12.82 -20.11
N ARG A 371 3.61 11.87 -19.63
CA ARG A 371 3.28 10.99 -18.49
C ARG A 371 3.00 11.78 -17.21
N LEU A 372 3.89 12.72 -16.87
CA LEU A 372 3.72 13.56 -15.70
C LEU A 372 2.47 14.46 -15.81
N THR A 373 2.20 15.00 -16.99
CA THR A 373 1.02 15.86 -17.22
C THR A 373 -0.29 15.07 -17.12
N ILE A 374 -0.33 13.85 -17.66
CA ILE A 374 -1.52 12.99 -17.57
C ILE A 374 -1.79 12.57 -16.11
N ALA A 375 -0.74 12.23 -15.36
CA ALA A 375 -0.88 11.76 -13.98
C ALA A 375 -1.19 12.91 -12.99
N TYR A 376 -0.55 14.06 -13.15
CA TYR A 376 -0.53 15.13 -12.14
C TYR A 376 -1.12 16.47 -12.60
N GLY A 377 -1.62 16.54 -13.83
CA GLY A 377 -2.13 17.78 -14.44
C GLY A 377 -1.03 18.77 -14.82
N ASP A 378 -1.45 19.99 -15.19
CA ASP A 378 -0.60 21.06 -15.71
C ASP A 378 -0.44 22.26 -14.76
N THR A 379 -1.02 22.19 -13.55
CA THR A 379 -0.93 23.26 -12.53
C THR A 379 0.51 23.56 -12.12
N VAL A 380 1.38 22.54 -12.15
CA VAL A 380 2.82 22.66 -11.88
C VAL A 380 3.55 22.03 -13.05
N SER A 381 4.66 22.64 -13.50
CA SER A 381 5.42 22.11 -14.63
C SER A 381 5.88 20.66 -14.37
N PRO A 382 5.95 19.79 -15.39
CA PRO A 382 6.45 18.42 -15.25
C PRO A 382 7.83 18.35 -14.58
N ARG A 383 8.72 19.31 -14.87
CA ARG A 383 10.03 19.39 -14.21
C ARG A 383 9.92 19.59 -12.71
N ALA A 384 9.11 20.54 -12.26
CA ALA A 384 8.89 20.79 -10.84
C ALA A 384 8.25 19.57 -10.15
N ARG A 385 7.34 18.87 -10.84
CA ARG A 385 6.74 17.61 -10.35
C ARG A 385 7.77 16.49 -10.20
N LEU A 386 8.68 16.34 -11.17
CA LEU A 386 9.77 15.37 -11.07
C LEU A 386 10.73 15.73 -9.91
N ILE A 387 11.04 17.01 -9.72
CA ILE A 387 11.86 17.47 -8.58
C ILE A 387 11.19 17.14 -7.24
N GLU A 388 9.88 17.37 -7.11
CA GLU A 388 9.11 16.93 -5.93
C GLU A 388 9.30 15.42 -5.69
N GLY A 389 9.13 14.60 -6.73
CA GLY A 389 9.33 13.15 -6.62
C GLY A 389 10.74 12.77 -6.19
N VAL A 390 11.77 13.41 -6.76
CA VAL A 390 13.18 13.17 -6.38
C VAL A 390 13.43 13.53 -4.92
N LEU A 391 12.93 14.69 -4.47
CA LEU A 391 13.07 15.13 -3.07
C LEU A 391 12.36 14.16 -2.12
N CYS A 392 11.14 13.73 -2.45
CA CYS A 392 10.41 12.76 -1.64
C CYS A 392 11.10 11.41 -1.62
N MET A 393 11.57 10.89 -2.75
CA MET A 393 12.24 9.59 -2.81
C MET A 393 13.57 9.58 -2.03
N LEU A 394 14.35 10.65 -2.11
CA LEU A 394 15.58 10.80 -1.33
C LEU A 394 15.31 11.08 0.15
N GLY A 395 14.22 11.76 0.51
CA GLY A 395 13.85 11.98 1.91
C GLY A 395 13.20 10.76 2.57
N LEU A 396 12.41 10.00 1.82
CA LEU A 396 11.54 8.92 2.26
C LEU A 396 11.78 7.63 1.45
N PRO A 397 12.99 7.04 1.53
CA PRO A 397 13.32 5.85 0.72
C PRO A 397 12.39 4.66 0.97
N LEU A 398 11.84 4.53 2.19
CA LEU A 398 10.91 3.47 2.57
C LEU A 398 9.43 3.84 2.33
N GLY A 399 9.16 5.05 1.82
CA GLY A 399 7.81 5.51 1.46
C GLY A 399 7.44 5.23 0.00
N VAL A 400 8.33 4.61 -0.77
CA VAL A 400 8.08 4.21 -2.16
C VAL A 400 6.99 3.13 -2.17
N GLY A 401 6.13 3.16 -3.18
CA GLY A 401 5.03 2.22 -3.33
C GLY A 401 4.98 1.64 -4.74
N GLN A 402 4.59 0.39 -4.88
CA GLN A 402 4.45 -0.27 -6.19
C GLN A 402 3.12 0.07 -6.90
N GLY A 403 2.23 0.83 -6.25
CA GLY A 403 0.85 0.99 -6.71
C GLY A 403 0.11 -0.35 -6.78
N ASN A 404 -0.82 -0.48 -7.72
CA ASN A 404 -1.58 -1.71 -7.97
C ASN A 404 -0.92 -2.61 -9.04
N ASN A 405 0.39 -2.47 -9.23
CA ASN A 405 1.12 -3.09 -10.34
C ASN A 405 2.08 -4.16 -9.81
N PRO A 406 2.35 -5.24 -10.59
CA PRO A 406 3.28 -6.30 -10.20
C PRO A 406 4.75 -5.89 -10.32
N THR A 407 5.11 -4.68 -9.85
CA THR A 407 6.42 -4.04 -10.04
C THR A 407 7.23 -3.96 -8.74
N CYS A 408 6.99 -4.88 -7.80
CA CYS A 408 7.63 -4.96 -6.49
C CYS A 408 9.17 -4.86 -6.56
N GLN A 409 9.80 -5.49 -7.55
CA GLN A 409 11.25 -5.48 -7.72
C GLN A 409 11.76 -4.09 -8.06
N SER A 410 11.11 -3.38 -8.99
CA SER A 410 11.47 -2.01 -9.35
C SER A 410 11.29 -1.04 -8.18
N ALA A 411 10.17 -1.15 -7.44
CA ALA A 411 9.93 -0.33 -6.25
C ALA A 411 11.00 -0.57 -5.16
N ARG A 412 11.40 -1.82 -4.96
CA ARG A 412 12.48 -2.18 -4.03
C ARG A 412 13.84 -1.67 -4.49
N ALA A 413 14.14 -1.74 -5.79
CA ALA A 413 15.36 -1.19 -6.35
C ALA A 413 15.45 0.32 -6.10
N LEU A 414 14.40 1.08 -6.42
CA LEU A 414 14.32 2.52 -6.15
C LEU A 414 14.50 2.85 -4.66
N SER A 415 13.82 2.10 -3.79
CA SER A 415 13.95 2.25 -2.33
C SER A 415 15.38 1.99 -1.85
N MET A 416 16.00 0.90 -2.29
CA MET A 416 17.36 0.52 -1.90
C MET A 416 18.41 1.49 -2.45
N TRP A 417 18.26 2.00 -3.67
CA TRP A 417 19.14 3.03 -4.22
C TRP A 417 18.98 4.35 -3.48
N ALA A 418 17.75 4.80 -3.22
CA ALA A 418 17.52 5.99 -2.40
C ALA A 418 18.17 5.87 -1.00
N TYR A 419 18.15 4.66 -0.42
CA TYR A 419 18.70 4.38 0.90
C TYR A 419 20.24 4.28 0.92
N ASN A 420 20.84 3.52 0.00
CA ASN A 420 22.28 3.18 0.00
C ASN A 420 23.13 3.97 -1.00
N ASP A 421 22.59 4.26 -2.19
CA ASP A 421 23.33 4.72 -3.36
C ASP A 421 22.53 5.81 -4.12
N PRO A 422 22.34 6.99 -3.49
CA PRO A 422 21.47 8.03 -4.01
C PRO A 422 21.97 8.63 -5.32
N ASP A 423 23.27 8.59 -5.62
CA ASP A 423 23.77 9.05 -6.92
C ASP A 423 23.45 8.07 -8.04
N TYR A 424 23.48 6.75 -7.80
CA TYR A 424 22.98 5.77 -8.76
C TYR A 424 21.49 5.99 -9.07
N LEU A 425 20.65 6.20 -8.04
CA LEU A 425 19.25 6.56 -8.24
C LEU A 425 19.11 7.80 -9.13
N LEU A 426 19.81 8.88 -8.81
CA LEU A 426 19.76 10.12 -9.58
C LEU A 426 20.26 9.92 -11.02
N GLN A 427 21.15 8.96 -11.27
CA GLN A 427 21.55 8.59 -12.62
C GLN A 427 20.43 7.87 -13.38
N MET A 428 19.75 6.91 -12.74
CA MET A 428 18.60 6.22 -13.35
C MET A 428 17.47 7.19 -13.71
N VAL A 429 17.16 8.13 -12.81
CA VAL A 429 16.17 9.19 -13.07
C VAL A 429 16.58 10.04 -14.28
N ALA A 430 17.85 10.45 -14.35
CA ALA A 430 18.33 11.28 -15.44
C ALA A 430 18.20 10.58 -16.80
N TRP A 431 18.58 9.29 -16.87
CA TRP A 431 18.47 8.49 -18.08
C TRP A 431 17.01 8.26 -18.50
N ALA A 432 16.14 7.80 -17.61
CA ALA A 432 14.73 7.60 -17.95
C ALA A 432 14.04 8.91 -18.36
N ALA A 433 14.25 10.00 -17.61
CA ALA A 433 13.53 11.25 -17.84
C ALA A 433 14.03 12.03 -19.07
N ARG A 434 15.33 11.97 -19.38
CA ARG A 434 15.93 12.69 -20.51
C ARG A 434 15.98 11.85 -21.78
N ASP A 435 16.44 10.61 -21.65
CA ASP A 435 16.81 9.75 -22.78
C ASP A 435 15.68 8.77 -23.14
N ASP A 436 14.66 8.61 -22.29
CA ASP A 436 13.62 7.58 -22.45
C ASP A 436 14.22 6.17 -22.57
N GLU A 437 15.37 5.95 -21.93
CA GLU A 437 16.10 4.68 -21.97
C GLU A 437 16.98 4.52 -20.73
N ILE A 438 16.92 3.36 -20.09
CA ILE A 438 17.93 2.89 -19.13
C ILE A 438 18.70 1.73 -19.74
N ILE A 439 20.03 1.73 -19.54
CA ILE A 439 20.90 0.60 -19.85
C ILE A 439 21.51 0.08 -18.54
N MET A 440 21.22 -1.17 -18.21
CA MET A 440 21.83 -1.90 -17.09
C MET A 440 22.66 -3.07 -17.60
N HIS A 441 23.51 -3.64 -16.76
CA HIS A 441 24.29 -4.82 -17.11
C HIS A 441 23.77 -6.04 -16.36
N PHE A 442 23.80 -7.20 -17.02
CA PHE A 442 23.56 -8.50 -16.42
C PHE A 442 24.73 -9.40 -16.79
N GLU A 443 25.54 -9.77 -15.79
CA GLU A 443 26.74 -10.62 -15.96
C GLU A 443 27.71 -10.05 -17.03
N GLY A 444 27.87 -8.71 -17.02
CA GLY A 444 28.73 -7.98 -17.94
C GLY A 444 28.14 -7.69 -19.33
N GLN A 445 26.91 -8.13 -19.62
CA GLN A 445 26.22 -7.83 -20.87
C GLN A 445 25.20 -6.71 -20.68
N ALA A 446 25.20 -5.71 -21.58
CA ALA A 446 24.22 -4.63 -21.55
C ALA A 446 22.80 -5.14 -21.86
N ILE A 447 21.83 -4.49 -21.21
CA ILE A 447 20.39 -4.62 -21.43
C ILE A 447 19.84 -3.21 -21.55
N SER A 448 19.33 -2.85 -22.72
CA SER A 448 18.55 -1.62 -22.92
C SER A 448 17.08 -1.86 -22.60
N SER A 449 16.47 -0.94 -21.86
CA SER A 449 15.02 -0.92 -21.62
C SER A 449 14.17 -0.68 -22.88
N MET A 450 14.75 -0.13 -23.95
CA MET A 450 14.03 0.18 -25.19
C MET A 450 14.18 -0.94 -26.23
N GLU A 451 15.30 -1.65 -26.22
CA GLU A 451 15.50 -2.84 -27.07
C GLU A 451 14.83 -4.10 -26.48
N SER A 452 14.56 -4.10 -25.17
CA SER A 452 13.85 -5.18 -24.50
C SER A 452 12.39 -5.26 -24.97
N LEU A 453 11.84 -6.48 -24.97
CA LEU A 453 10.41 -6.73 -25.23
C LEU A 453 9.54 -6.13 -24.10
N SER A 454 8.29 -6.59 -23.97
CA SER A 454 7.43 -6.21 -22.86
C SER A 454 8.04 -6.58 -21.50
N GLY A 455 7.74 -5.74 -20.50
CA GLY A 455 8.01 -6.01 -19.09
C GLY A 455 7.00 -6.98 -18.47
N VAL A 456 7.01 -7.09 -17.14
CA VAL A 456 6.08 -7.93 -16.38
C VAL A 456 4.70 -7.26 -16.30
N ALA A 457 4.66 -5.93 -16.22
CA ALA A 457 3.40 -5.19 -16.22
C ALA A 457 2.78 -5.16 -17.62
N THR A 458 1.50 -5.51 -17.72
CA THR A 458 0.73 -5.51 -18.98
C THR A 458 0.23 -4.12 -19.35
N GLU A 459 0.07 -3.23 -18.37
CA GLU A 459 -0.37 -1.85 -18.53
C GLU A 459 0.65 -0.89 -17.91
N LEU A 460 0.68 0.35 -18.39
CA LEU A 460 1.56 1.37 -17.85
C LEU A 460 0.97 1.92 -16.55
N PRO A 461 1.66 1.79 -15.39
CA PRO A 461 1.19 2.29 -14.11
C PRO A 461 0.89 3.79 -14.17
N MET A 462 -0.19 4.25 -13.54
CA MET A 462 -0.53 5.68 -13.40
C MET A 462 -0.60 6.13 -11.94
N ASP A 463 -0.69 5.19 -11.01
CA ASP A 463 -0.83 5.36 -9.56
C ASP A 463 0.52 5.30 -8.83
N LEU A 464 1.54 5.96 -9.40
CA LEU A 464 2.91 5.97 -8.89
C LEU A 464 3.42 7.38 -8.62
N ASP A 465 4.38 7.51 -7.69
CA ASP A 465 5.10 8.76 -7.47
C ASP A 465 5.83 9.26 -8.73
N PRO A 466 6.15 10.57 -8.85
CA PRO A 466 6.69 11.12 -10.09
C PRO A 466 7.98 10.45 -10.58
N VAL A 467 8.83 9.94 -9.67
CA VAL A 467 10.05 9.22 -10.07
C VAL A 467 9.68 7.81 -10.52
N SER A 468 8.90 7.08 -9.72
CA SER A 468 8.47 5.72 -10.06
C SER A 468 7.68 5.68 -11.37
N LEU A 469 6.83 6.67 -11.64
CA LEU A 469 6.03 6.81 -12.87
C LEU A 469 6.90 6.82 -14.14
N ILE A 470 8.09 7.40 -14.04
CA ILE A 470 9.05 7.56 -15.12
C ILE A 470 10.02 6.37 -15.16
N VAL A 471 10.54 5.92 -14.03
CA VAL A 471 11.63 4.93 -13.99
C VAL A 471 11.14 3.49 -14.02
N VAL A 472 10.04 3.16 -13.34
CA VAL A 472 9.54 1.77 -13.21
C VAL A 472 9.29 1.10 -14.57
N PRO A 473 8.69 1.74 -15.59
CA PRO A 473 8.48 1.10 -16.89
C PRO A 473 9.78 0.60 -17.56
N HIS A 474 10.90 1.30 -17.36
CA HIS A 474 12.19 0.87 -17.89
C HIS A 474 12.78 -0.29 -17.08
N LEU A 475 12.71 -0.19 -15.74
CA LEU A 475 13.22 -1.22 -14.84
C LEU A 475 12.45 -2.53 -14.99
N ASP A 476 11.14 -2.48 -15.20
CA ASP A 476 10.29 -3.65 -15.39
C ASP A 476 10.68 -4.44 -16.66
N ARG A 477 10.97 -3.73 -17.76
CA ARG A 477 11.47 -4.37 -19.00
C ARG A 477 12.85 -4.99 -18.81
N ILE A 478 13.76 -4.29 -18.11
CA ILE A 478 15.10 -4.81 -17.80
C ILE A 478 15.03 -6.05 -16.92
N TYR A 479 14.21 -6.01 -15.86
CA TYR A 479 14.01 -7.14 -14.96
C TYR A 479 13.45 -8.36 -15.71
N ALA A 480 12.43 -8.16 -16.55
CA ALA A 480 11.88 -9.23 -17.38
C ALA A 480 12.93 -9.81 -18.33
N GLU A 481 13.80 -8.98 -18.90
CA GLU A 481 14.89 -9.44 -19.77
C GLU A 481 15.97 -10.22 -19.01
N MET A 482 16.36 -9.79 -17.81
CA MET A 482 17.25 -10.56 -16.95
C MET A 482 16.66 -11.95 -16.63
N GLY A 483 15.35 -12.01 -16.36
CA GLY A 483 14.61 -13.26 -16.19
C GLY A 483 14.64 -14.15 -17.44
N ARG A 484 14.42 -13.58 -18.62
CA ARG A 484 14.51 -14.32 -19.91
C ARG A 484 15.89 -14.92 -20.13
N ARG A 485 16.96 -14.23 -19.76
CA ARG A 485 18.35 -14.73 -19.85
C ARG A 485 18.68 -15.84 -18.84
N CYS A 486 17.82 -16.06 -17.84
CA CYS A 486 17.94 -17.17 -16.90
C CYS A 486 17.19 -18.44 -17.33
N ILE A 487 16.42 -18.41 -18.44
CA ILE A 487 15.68 -19.58 -18.92
C ILE A 487 16.63 -20.77 -19.17
N GLY A 488 16.29 -21.93 -18.63
CA GLY A 488 17.06 -23.16 -18.75
C GLY A 488 18.19 -23.33 -17.71
N ARG A 489 18.39 -22.36 -16.81
CA ARG A 489 19.29 -22.53 -15.65
C ARG A 489 18.60 -23.35 -14.55
N GLU A 490 19.38 -24.09 -13.77
CA GLU A 490 18.89 -24.88 -12.64
C GLU A 490 18.72 -24.00 -11.39
N GLY A 491 17.52 -24.00 -10.80
CA GLY A 491 17.18 -23.23 -9.61
C GLY A 491 16.39 -21.95 -9.91
N ASP A 492 16.19 -21.13 -8.88
CA ASP A 492 15.38 -19.92 -8.96
C ASP A 492 16.16 -18.75 -9.61
N PRO A 493 15.58 -18.04 -10.60
CA PRO A 493 16.26 -16.95 -11.31
C PRO A 493 16.72 -15.79 -10.40
N HIS A 494 16.05 -15.56 -9.26
CA HIS A 494 16.41 -14.50 -8.33
C HIS A 494 17.82 -14.65 -7.74
N ARG A 495 18.40 -15.86 -7.80
CA ARG A 495 19.80 -16.10 -7.44
C ARG A 495 20.76 -15.23 -8.26
N TRP A 496 20.49 -15.03 -9.54
CA TRP A 496 21.35 -14.23 -10.44
C TRP A 496 20.79 -12.83 -10.67
N VAL A 497 19.46 -12.70 -10.77
CA VAL A 497 18.82 -11.42 -11.09
C VAL A 497 18.98 -10.42 -9.95
N ASN A 498 18.76 -10.82 -8.69
CA ASN A 498 18.74 -9.84 -7.59
C ASN A 498 20.08 -9.11 -7.39
N PRO A 499 21.25 -9.79 -7.40
CA PRO A 499 22.54 -9.11 -7.25
C PRO A 499 22.88 -8.14 -8.39
N GLU A 500 22.45 -8.45 -9.62
CA GLU A 500 22.69 -7.60 -10.79
C GLU A 500 21.67 -6.45 -10.88
N PHE A 501 20.43 -6.68 -10.43
CA PHE A 501 19.35 -5.71 -10.52
C PHE A 501 19.37 -4.67 -9.39
N HIS A 502 19.60 -5.08 -8.14
CA HIS A 502 19.51 -4.16 -6.99
C HIS A 502 20.84 -3.46 -6.69
N GLY A 503 21.98 -4.06 -7.04
CA GLY A 503 23.30 -3.50 -6.79
C GLY A 503 24.23 -4.47 -6.07
N TRP A 504 25.53 -4.13 -6.08
CA TRP A 504 26.61 -5.01 -5.62
C TRP A 504 26.48 -5.47 -4.16
N TRP A 505 25.78 -4.70 -3.32
CA TRP A 505 25.55 -5.01 -1.91
C TRP A 505 24.54 -6.13 -1.68
N SER A 506 23.75 -6.51 -2.68
CA SER A 506 22.91 -7.69 -2.58
C SER A 506 23.81 -8.92 -2.60
N GLY A 507 23.78 -9.69 -1.51
CA GLY A 507 24.66 -10.85 -1.32
C GLY A 507 24.55 -11.84 -2.47
N ARG A 508 25.66 -12.45 -2.88
CA ARG A 508 25.66 -13.50 -3.93
C ARG A 508 25.41 -14.90 -3.36
N GLY A 509 25.43 -15.06 -2.04
CA GLY A 509 24.92 -16.25 -1.37
C GLY A 509 23.41 -16.28 -1.47
N PHE A 510 22.83 -17.44 -1.78
CA PHE A 510 21.40 -17.61 -1.99
C PHE A 510 20.89 -18.88 -1.32
N ARG A 511 19.78 -18.78 -0.59
CA ARG A 511 19.06 -19.91 -0.02
C ARG A 511 17.59 -19.86 -0.43
N ILE A 512 17.04 -21.04 -0.69
CA ILE A 512 15.63 -21.29 -0.99
C ILE A 512 15.19 -22.55 -0.22
N ASN A 513 13.99 -22.56 0.36
CA ASN A 513 13.42 -23.73 1.06
C ASN A 513 12.26 -24.40 0.29
N VAL A 514 12.16 -24.11 -1.00
CA VAL A 514 11.16 -24.66 -1.92
C VAL A 514 11.89 -25.23 -3.14
N ASP A 515 11.60 -26.48 -3.47
CA ASP A 515 12.05 -27.06 -4.73
C ASP A 515 11.29 -26.42 -5.89
N VAL A 516 12.02 -25.82 -6.84
CA VAL A 516 11.43 -25.01 -7.92
C VAL A 516 10.58 -25.86 -8.88
N ALA A 517 10.91 -27.14 -9.06
CA ALA A 517 10.20 -28.01 -9.98
C ALA A 517 8.87 -28.53 -9.41
N THR A 518 8.87 -28.89 -8.13
CA THR A 518 7.72 -29.52 -7.45
C THR A 518 6.89 -28.52 -6.62
N GLY A 519 7.47 -27.39 -6.23
CA GLY A 519 6.87 -26.43 -5.30
C GLY A 519 6.78 -26.94 -3.85
N GLN A 520 7.40 -28.08 -3.53
CA GLN A 520 7.43 -28.67 -2.18
C GLN A 520 8.54 -28.06 -1.33
N LEU A 521 8.37 -28.12 0.00
CA LEU A 521 9.40 -27.71 0.94
C LEU A 521 10.65 -28.60 0.79
N SER A 522 11.83 -27.98 0.83
CA SER A 522 13.13 -28.67 0.77
C SER A 522 14.08 -28.06 1.80
N ASP A 523 14.83 -28.93 2.49
CA ASP A 523 15.93 -28.56 3.39
C ASP A 523 15.62 -27.43 4.39
N VAL A 524 14.41 -27.45 4.96
CA VAL A 524 13.91 -26.38 5.86
C VAL A 524 14.83 -26.15 7.06
N ASP A 525 15.33 -27.21 7.69
CA ASP A 525 16.23 -27.10 8.84
C ASP A 525 17.54 -26.37 8.46
N ASP A 526 18.17 -26.73 7.33
CA ASP A 526 19.40 -26.07 6.86
C ASP A 526 19.15 -24.61 6.49
N PHE A 527 18.02 -24.33 5.81
CA PHE A 527 17.60 -22.99 5.45
C PHE A 527 17.44 -22.09 6.68
N VAL A 528 16.72 -22.55 7.71
CA VAL A 528 16.47 -21.76 8.91
C VAL A 528 17.76 -21.56 9.70
N ARG A 529 18.61 -22.59 9.86
CA ARG A 529 19.91 -22.47 10.52
C ARG A 529 20.79 -21.42 9.88
N HIS A 530 20.86 -21.41 8.54
CA HIS A 530 21.61 -20.40 7.82
C HIS A 530 21.00 -19.00 7.99
N PHE A 531 19.67 -18.86 8.01
CA PHE A 531 19.04 -17.56 8.19
C PHE A 531 19.38 -16.96 9.57
N TYR A 532 19.32 -17.76 10.63
CA TYR A 532 19.75 -17.36 11.97
C TYR A 532 21.23 -16.96 11.99
N ALA A 533 22.09 -17.82 11.44
CA ALA A 533 23.53 -17.58 11.39
C ALA A 533 23.89 -16.31 10.59
N SER A 534 23.12 -15.93 9.57
CA SER A 534 23.38 -14.73 8.77
C SER A 534 22.78 -13.46 9.38
N TYR A 535 21.56 -13.52 9.94
CA TYR A 535 20.80 -12.32 10.28
C TYR A 535 20.54 -12.10 11.78
N HIS A 536 20.63 -13.13 12.61
CA HIS A 536 20.29 -13.01 14.03
C HIS A 536 21.52 -12.58 14.85
N PRO A 537 21.50 -11.43 15.54
CA PRO A 537 22.65 -10.90 16.29
C PRO A 537 23.30 -11.89 17.29
N TYR A 538 22.50 -12.78 17.90
CA TYR A 538 23.04 -13.81 18.82
C TYR A 538 23.83 -14.94 18.14
N TYR A 539 23.69 -15.12 16.82
CA TYR A 539 24.28 -16.25 16.06
C TYR A 539 25.31 -15.80 15.02
N ASN A 540 25.35 -14.51 14.69
CA ASN A 540 26.22 -13.94 13.66
C ASN A 540 27.38 -13.10 14.22
N GLY A 541 27.73 -13.28 15.50
CA GLY A 541 28.77 -12.49 16.15
C GLY A 541 28.35 -11.04 16.48
N ASN A 542 27.05 -10.80 16.64
CA ASN A 542 26.46 -9.48 16.91
C ASN A 542 26.74 -8.46 15.79
N GLN A 543 26.83 -8.94 14.55
CA GLN A 543 27.03 -8.12 13.37
C GLN A 543 25.67 -7.58 12.88
N PRO A 544 25.44 -6.26 12.89
CA PRO A 544 24.24 -5.69 12.28
C PRO A 544 24.26 -5.87 10.77
N LEU A 545 23.07 -5.97 10.16
CA LEU A 545 22.98 -5.97 8.70
C LEU A 545 23.53 -4.65 8.14
N ILE A 546 24.53 -4.76 7.27
CA ILE A 546 25.25 -3.60 6.72
C ILE A 546 24.40 -2.91 5.64
N HIS A 547 23.86 -3.71 4.72
CA HIS A 547 23.06 -3.23 3.59
C HIS A 547 21.73 -3.98 3.54
N PRO A 548 20.62 -3.28 3.24
CA PRO A 548 19.35 -3.92 2.93
C PRO A 548 19.50 -5.10 1.96
N GLN A 549 18.84 -6.22 2.24
CA GLN A 549 18.94 -7.45 1.45
C GLN A 549 17.61 -7.85 0.82
N PRO A 550 17.60 -8.29 -0.44
CA PRO A 550 16.41 -8.84 -1.07
C PRO A 550 15.98 -10.17 -0.44
N ALA A 551 14.70 -10.28 -0.16
CA ALA A 551 14.07 -11.47 0.39
C ALA A 551 12.71 -11.72 -0.27
N GLY A 552 12.28 -12.97 -0.23
CA GLY A 552 10.97 -13.39 -0.71
C GLY A 552 10.22 -14.09 0.41
N ILE A 553 8.97 -13.68 0.58
CA ILE A 553 8.03 -14.24 1.56
C ILE A 553 6.89 -14.95 0.85
N ALA A 554 6.35 -15.97 1.51
CA ALA A 554 5.07 -16.57 1.19
C ALA A 554 3.97 -15.76 1.86
N VAL A 555 3.20 -15.01 1.06
CA VAL A 555 2.08 -14.23 1.57
C VAL A 555 0.91 -15.16 1.81
N THR A 556 0.30 -14.97 2.98
CA THR A 556 -0.91 -15.66 3.40
C THR A 556 -2.01 -14.66 3.70
N ASP A 557 -3.26 -15.10 3.59
CA ASP A 557 -4.40 -14.35 4.13
C ASP A 557 -4.49 -14.51 5.67
N SER A 558 -5.48 -13.87 6.30
CA SER A 558 -5.75 -13.98 7.74
C SER A 558 -6.13 -15.41 8.18
N ALA A 559 -6.44 -16.30 7.24
CA ALA A 559 -6.66 -17.74 7.47
C ALA A 559 -5.36 -18.56 7.46
N ALA A 560 -4.21 -17.91 7.26
CA ALA A 560 -2.92 -18.54 6.99
C ALA A 560 -2.88 -19.36 5.69
N ARG A 561 -3.81 -19.14 4.74
CA ARG A 561 -3.80 -19.79 3.43
C ARG A 561 -2.85 -19.07 2.49
N PHE A 562 -2.03 -19.81 1.76
CA PHE A 562 -1.09 -19.25 0.80
C PHE A 562 -1.82 -18.57 -0.37
N ILE A 563 -1.52 -17.29 -0.61
CA ILE A 563 -2.09 -16.52 -1.72
C ILE A 563 -1.07 -16.15 -2.79
N GLY A 564 0.24 -16.15 -2.48
CA GLY A 564 1.26 -15.88 -3.48
C GLY A 564 2.65 -15.62 -2.90
N TRP A 565 3.63 -15.54 -3.78
CA TRP A 565 4.98 -15.11 -3.45
C TRP A 565 5.08 -13.60 -3.53
N HIS A 566 5.80 -12.99 -2.61
CA HIS A 566 6.02 -11.55 -2.62
C HIS A 566 7.44 -11.19 -2.23
N ALA A 567 7.97 -10.13 -2.84
CA ALA A 567 9.32 -9.66 -2.61
C ALA A 567 9.33 -8.50 -1.61
N ILE A 568 10.24 -8.57 -0.64
CA ILE A 568 10.46 -7.56 0.40
C ILE A 568 11.97 -7.33 0.58
N THR A 569 12.32 -6.28 1.32
CA THR A 569 13.72 -5.98 1.65
C THR A 569 13.95 -6.08 3.15
N ILE A 570 14.84 -6.97 3.60
CA ILE A 570 15.28 -7.02 5.00
C ILE A 570 16.17 -5.82 5.26
N LEU A 571 15.87 -5.05 6.30
CA LEU A 571 16.59 -3.81 6.64
C LEU A 571 17.53 -3.99 7.82
N ARG A 572 17.09 -4.70 8.85
CA ARG A 572 17.87 -5.00 10.06
C ARG A 572 17.20 -6.08 10.90
N ALA A 573 17.96 -6.68 11.81
CA ALA A 573 17.43 -7.46 12.92
C ALA A 573 17.96 -6.87 14.23
N SER A 574 17.08 -6.65 15.21
CA SER A 574 17.46 -6.14 16.52
C SER A 574 16.38 -6.42 17.56
N LEU A 575 16.75 -6.29 18.84
CA LEU A 575 15.78 -6.27 19.93
C LEU A 575 14.82 -5.08 19.79
N ASP A 576 13.57 -5.31 20.17
CA ASP A 576 12.55 -4.28 20.36
C ASP A 576 12.60 -3.71 21.80
N PRO A 577 11.74 -2.72 22.15
CA PRO A 577 11.70 -2.17 23.51
C PRO A 577 11.29 -3.15 24.61
N SER A 578 10.79 -4.34 24.26
CA SER A 578 10.40 -5.42 25.17
C SER A 578 11.41 -6.58 25.16
N ASP A 579 12.62 -6.35 24.62
CA ASP A 579 13.69 -7.34 24.49
C ASP A 579 13.33 -8.57 23.64
N VAL A 580 12.42 -8.41 22.67
CA VAL A 580 12.12 -9.45 21.67
C VAL A 580 12.95 -9.22 20.42
N MET A 581 13.65 -10.25 19.93
CA MET A 581 14.36 -10.15 18.65
C MET A 581 13.37 -10.08 17.49
N ARG A 582 13.52 -9.06 16.65
CA ARG A 582 12.65 -8.83 15.49
C ARG A 582 13.44 -8.63 14.22
N VAL A 583 12.83 -9.02 13.10
CA VAL A 583 13.27 -8.62 11.76
C VAL A 583 12.47 -7.42 11.34
N TYR A 584 13.16 -6.37 10.93
CA TYR A 584 12.58 -5.15 10.37
C TYR A 584 12.85 -5.15 8.87
N PHE A 585 11.79 -4.90 8.10
CA PHE A 585 11.79 -5.03 6.65
C PHE A 585 10.94 -3.94 6.00
N TYR A 586 11.18 -3.70 4.72
CA TYR A 586 10.38 -2.83 3.88
C TYR A 586 9.54 -3.66 2.92
N ASN A 587 8.26 -3.32 2.82
CA ASN A 587 7.28 -3.96 1.95
C ASN A 587 6.70 -2.92 0.96
N PRO A 588 6.92 -3.07 -0.35
CA PRO A 588 6.51 -2.05 -1.35
C PRO A 588 5.01 -2.07 -1.70
N ASN A 589 4.19 -2.91 -1.06
CA ASN A 589 2.79 -3.17 -1.43
C ASN A 589 1.77 -2.10 -0.99
N ASN A 590 2.22 -0.91 -0.56
CA ASN A 590 1.40 0.19 0.00
C ASN A 590 0.66 -0.13 1.31
N ASP A 591 0.70 -1.37 1.80
CA ASP A 591 0.15 -1.76 3.09
C ASP A 591 1.05 -2.79 3.78
N SER A 592 1.96 -2.29 4.61
CA SER A 592 2.88 -3.13 5.36
C SER A 592 2.25 -3.79 6.60
N GLY A 593 1.07 -3.37 7.05
CA GLY A 593 0.46 -3.81 8.33
C GLY A 593 -0.49 -4.98 8.17
N GLN A 594 -0.07 -6.01 7.43
CA GLN A 594 -0.94 -7.13 7.03
C GLN A 594 -1.08 -8.18 8.14
N ASP A 595 -2.25 -8.82 8.18
CA ASP A 595 -2.48 -10.06 8.93
C ASP A 595 -2.16 -11.26 8.03
N TRP A 596 -1.12 -12.00 8.38
CA TRP A 596 -0.68 -13.21 7.69
C TRP A 596 -1.24 -14.50 8.32
N GLY A 597 -2.24 -14.38 9.20
CA GLY A 597 -2.95 -15.49 9.82
C GLY A 597 -2.12 -16.23 10.87
N ASP A 598 -2.78 -17.13 11.59
CA ASP A 598 -2.19 -17.88 12.72
C ASP A 598 -1.58 -16.96 13.81
N GLY A 599 -2.18 -15.77 14.00
CA GLY A 599 -1.70 -14.76 14.94
C GLY A 599 -0.42 -14.03 14.53
N VAL A 600 0.02 -14.17 13.27
CA VAL A 600 1.17 -13.47 12.69
C VAL A 600 0.70 -12.16 12.06
N ILE A 601 0.67 -11.10 12.85
CA ILE A 601 0.27 -9.75 12.41
C ILE A 601 1.51 -8.87 12.28
N VAL A 602 1.74 -8.31 11.08
CA VAL A 602 2.88 -7.43 10.83
C VAL A 602 2.67 -6.10 11.52
N SER A 603 3.68 -5.69 12.29
CA SER A 603 3.66 -4.40 13.00
C SER A 603 4.34 -3.32 12.16
N THR A 604 3.77 -2.11 12.12
CA THR A 604 4.38 -0.92 11.48
C THR A 604 4.77 0.17 12.47
N SER A 605 4.53 -0.08 13.77
CA SER A 605 4.89 0.80 14.89
C SER A 605 4.73 0.07 16.21
N GLY A 606 5.34 0.61 17.27
CA GLY A 606 5.17 0.15 18.66
C GLY A 606 6.20 -0.87 19.12
N ASN A 607 6.94 -1.51 18.21
CA ASN A 607 7.99 -2.49 18.51
C ASN A 607 9.34 -2.03 17.98
N GLY A 608 9.61 -0.73 18.00
CA GLY A 608 10.91 -0.16 17.59
C GLY A 608 11.05 0.08 16.09
N GLU A 609 9.97 0.01 15.30
CA GLU A 609 9.97 0.37 13.88
C GLU A 609 10.28 1.86 13.69
N ARG A 610 11.13 2.15 12.71
CA ARG A 610 11.30 3.50 12.14
C ARG A 610 10.22 3.72 11.08
N PHE A 611 9.97 4.98 10.72
CA PHE A 611 9.00 5.31 9.68
C PHE A 611 9.29 4.56 8.37
N GLY A 612 8.26 3.88 7.85
CA GLY A 612 8.35 3.03 6.65
C GLY A 612 8.84 1.60 6.89
N GLU A 613 9.27 1.26 8.11
CA GLU A 613 9.60 -0.12 8.46
C GLU A 613 8.35 -0.90 8.89
N ALA A 614 8.35 -2.19 8.53
CA ALA A 614 7.47 -3.22 9.05
C ALA A 614 8.30 -4.19 9.89
N SER A 615 7.70 -4.90 10.83
CA SER A 615 8.42 -5.87 11.65
C SER A 615 7.60 -7.05 12.13
N LEU A 616 8.30 -8.15 12.39
CA LEU A 616 7.78 -9.34 13.05
C LEU A 616 8.84 -9.91 14.01
N PRO A 617 8.43 -10.65 15.07
CA PRO A 617 9.34 -11.51 15.81
C PRO A 617 10.12 -12.42 14.86
N PHE A 618 11.40 -12.65 15.18
CA PHE A 618 12.35 -13.26 14.24
C PHE A 618 11.88 -14.63 13.73
N GLU A 619 11.39 -15.48 14.62
CA GLU A 619 10.88 -16.82 14.30
C GLU A 619 9.61 -16.78 13.43
N ARG A 620 8.71 -15.81 13.69
CA ARG A 620 7.49 -15.64 12.89
C ARG A 620 7.82 -15.14 11.49
N PHE A 621 8.77 -14.21 11.37
CA PHE A 621 9.27 -13.76 10.08
C PHE A 621 9.92 -14.91 9.30
N ALA A 622 10.83 -15.66 9.95
CA ALA A 622 11.52 -16.80 9.35
C ALA A 622 10.53 -17.87 8.85
N SER A 623 9.40 -18.07 9.54
CA SER A 623 8.36 -19.03 9.12
C SER A 623 7.63 -18.65 7.83
N ARG A 624 7.73 -17.39 7.38
CA ARG A 624 7.12 -16.87 6.15
C ARG A 624 8.15 -16.65 5.04
N LEU A 625 9.43 -16.75 5.35
CA LEU A 625 10.53 -16.58 4.40
C LEU A 625 10.70 -17.83 3.55
N TYR A 626 10.85 -17.66 2.23
CA TYR A 626 11.14 -18.77 1.31
C TYR A 626 12.43 -18.59 0.52
N ILE A 627 12.87 -17.35 0.28
CA ILE A 627 14.18 -17.04 -0.29
C ILE A 627 14.83 -15.86 0.42
N TYR A 628 16.16 -15.89 0.52
CA TYR A 628 16.96 -14.73 0.94
C TYR A 628 18.37 -14.80 0.37
N HIS A 629 19.00 -13.64 0.31
CA HIS A 629 20.41 -13.48 -0.04
C HIS A 629 21.27 -13.29 1.20
N PHE A 630 22.55 -13.63 1.14
CA PHE A 630 23.51 -13.46 2.24
C PHE A 630 24.94 -13.31 1.70
N ASP A 631 25.86 -12.82 2.54
CA ASP A 631 27.29 -12.80 2.19
C ASP A 631 27.90 -14.19 2.45
N PRO A 632 28.39 -14.91 1.42
CA PRO A 632 28.95 -16.24 1.58
C PRO A 632 30.30 -16.25 2.32
N LEU A 633 30.95 -15.10 2.48
CA LEU A 633 32.22 -14.96 3.20
C LEU A 633 32.01 -14.63 4.69
N GLU A 634 30.81 -14.19 5.07
CA GLU A 634 30.44 -14.00 6.47
C GLU A 634 29.97 -15.34 7.06
N HIS A 635 30.79 -15.91 7.92
CA HIS A 635 30.47 -17.16 8.61
C HIS A 635 29.73 -16.87 9.91
N GLY A 636 28.48 -17.31 9.99
CA GLY A 636 27.74 -17.40 11.25
C GLY A 636 27.79 -18.80 11.87
N GLU A 637 27.29 -18.93 13.08
CA GLU A 637 27.31 -20.19 13.83
C GLU A 637 26.02 -21.02 13.59
N THR A 638 25.96 -21.73 12.46
CA THR A 638 24.78 -22.57 12.14
C THR A 638 24.54 -23.70 13.16
N VAL A 639 25.61 -24.17 13.82
CA VAL A 639 25.58 -25.28 14.79
C VAL A 639 25.00 -24.86 16.15
N SER A 640 25.08 -23.58 16.52
CA SER A 640 24.59 -23.12 17.83
C SER A 640 23.08 -22.85 17.85
N VAL A 641 22.43 -22.81 16.69
CA VAL A 641 20.96 -22.71 16.58
C VAL A 641 20.33 -23.95 17.19
N THR A 642 19.40 -23.79 18.12
CA THR A 642 18.81 -24.90 18.89
C THR A 642 17.74 -25.65 18.09
N SER A 643 17.35 -26.85 18.54
CA SER A 643 16.22 -27.56 17.91
C SER A 643 14.89 -26.89 18.24
N ASP A 644 14.74 -26.31 19.44
CA ASP A 644 13.53 -25.60 19.86
C ASP A 644 13.23 -24.38 18.97
N GLU A 645 14.26 -23.63 18.57
CA GLU A 645 14.11 -22.52 17.61
C GLU A 645 13.66 -23.00 16.23
N LEU A 646 14.24 -24.10 15.74
CA LEU A 646 13.81 -24.68 14.47
C LEU A 646 12.37 -25.17 14.53
N ASP A 647 12.01 -25.87 15.59
CA ASP A 647 10.69 -26.45 15.76
C ASP A 647 9.63 -25.35 15.90
N SER A 648 9.96 -24.22 16.55
CA SER A 648 9.10 -23.03 16.58
C SER A 648 8.84 -22.46 15.19
N VAL A 649 9.89 -22.29 14.36
CA VAL A 649 9.73 -21.79 12.98
C VAL A 649 8.91 -22.77 12.13
N LYS A 650 9.21 -24.07 12.20
CA LYS A 650 8.49 -25.13 11.49
C LYS A 650 7.03 -25.22 11.92
N TYR A 651 6.74 -25.03 13.20
CA TYR A 651 5.37 -25.03 13.72
C TYR A 651 4.48 -24.00 13.02
N TYR A 652 4.94 -22.75 12.89
CA TYR A 652 4.19 -21.71 12.16
C TYR A 652 4.19 -21.93 10.63
N LEU A 653 5.25 -22.52 10.07
CA LEU A 653 5.35 -22.86 8.64
C LEU A 653 4.31 -23.91 8.23
N HIS A 654 4.25 -25.04 8.95
CA HIS A 654 3.37 -26.16 8.63
C HIS A 654 1.89 -25.90 8.90
N ARG A 655 1.56 -24.90 9.72
CA ARG A 655 0.18 -24.44 9.99
C ARG A 655 -0.27 -23.32 9.04
N SER A 656 0.54 -23.00 8.04
CA SER A 656 0.26 -21.92 7.07
C SER A 656 0.56 -22.37 5.64
N TRP A 657 1.39 -21.63 4.90
CA TRP A 657 1.71 -21.88 3.49
C TRP A 657 2.45 -23.19 3.24
N GLY A 658 3.17 -23.70 4.25
CA GLY A 658 3.88 -24.98 4.18
C GLY A 658 2.99 -26.21 4.28
N ALA A 659 1.74 -26.07 4.76
CA ALA A 659 0.83 -27.19 5.02
C ALA A 659 0.57 -28.05 3.77
N SER A 660 0.40 -27.42 2.61
CA SER A 660 0.13 -28.08 1.33
C SER A 660 1.38 -28.42 0.52
N ARG A 661 2.57 -28.20 1.09
CA ARG A 661 3.88 -28.33 0.41
C ARG A 661 4.80 -29.36 1.06
N LEU A 662 4.28 -30.16 1.97
CA LEU A 662 5.04 -31.25 2.59
C LEU A 662 5.42 -32.30 1.53
N PRO A 663 6.67 -32.81 1.54
CA PRO A 663 7.05 -33.93 0.69
C PRO A 663 6.19 -35.18 0.96
N PRO A 664 5.95 -36.05 -0.03
CA PRO A 664 5.04 -37.21 0.12
C PRO A 664 5.48 -38.24 1.17
N THR A 665 6.72 -38.14 1.66
CA THR A 665 7.36 -39.09 2.59
C THR A 665 7.13 -38.80 4.07
N GLU A 666 6.57 -37.66 4.46
CA GLU A 666 6.33 -37.34 5.89
C GLU A 666 5.03 -37.94 6.45
N LEU A 667 4.24 -38.65 5.62
CA LEU A 667 3.02 -39.35 6.01
C LEU A 667 3.16 -40.90 5.95
N GLN A 668 4.30 -41.45 6.34
CA GLN A 668 4.33 -42.85 6.76
C GLN A 668 4.07 -42.95 8.26
N ALA A 669 2.78 -43.11 8.56
CA ALA A 669 2.33 -43.60 9.85
C ALA A 669 3.10 -44.87 10.24
N ASP A 670 3.49 -44.92 11.50
CA ASP A 670 3.99 -46.05 12.25
C ASP A 670 3.30 -47.35 11.79
N GLN A 671 4.03 -48.23 11.09
CA GLN A 671 3.50 -49.56 10.79
C GLN A 671 3.42 -50.34 12.11
N GLY A 672 2.23 -50.31 12.72
CA GLY A 672 1.90 -51.17 13.85
C GLY A 672 2.23 -52.63 13.56
N PRO A 673 2.68 -53.41 14.55
CA PRO A 673 3.18 -54.74 14.32
C PRO A 673 2.04 -55.73 14.02
N ASN A 674 2.31 -56.60 13.04
CA ASN A 674 1.73 -57.92 12.77
C ASN A 674 0.72 -58.04 11.62
N ALA A 675 1.18 -58.67 10.54
CA ALA A 675 0.41 -59.71 9.85
C ALA A 675 1.34 -60.94 9.64
N PRO A 676 0.85 -62.18 9.85
CA PRO A 676 1.66 -63.40 9.82
C PRO A 676 1.93 -63.88 8.38
N PRO A 677 2.90 -64.78 8.15
CA PRO A 677 3.25 -65.23 6.82
C PRO A 677 2.22 -66.23 6.29
N ASP A 678 1.69 -65.96 5.10
CA ASP A 678 0.88 -66.91 4.34
C ASP A 678 1.75 -68.04 3.78
N VAL A 679 1.20 -69.25 3.93
CA VAL A 679 1.71 -70.52 3.42
C VAL A 679 1.03 -70.81 2.09
N GLU A 680 1.80 -70.90 1.00
CA GLU A 680 1.82 -72.01 0.02
C GLU A 680 2.94 -71.82 -1.01
#